data_AF-A0A0S6UA83-F1
#
_entry.id   AF-A0A0S6UA83-F1
#
_cell.length_a   1.000
_cell.length_b   1.000
_cell.length_c   1.000
_cell.angle_alpha   90.00
_cell.angle_beta   90.00
_cell.angle_gamma   90.00
#
_symmetry.space_group_name_H-M   'P 1'
#
loop_
_entity.id
_entity.type
_entity.pdbx_description
1 polymer ?
#
loop_
_entity_poly.entity_id
_entity_poly.type
_entity_poly.pdbx_seq_one_letter_code
_entity_poly.pdbx_strand_id
1 'polypeptide(L)'
;MKLSIAMIVKNEEKYIENTLKPLKKLQKYIDSEIVIVDTGSTDNTVEIVKQYTDNIYFHEWNNNFGDMRNISINYCTGDWILVVDADEVLYDVEELAKLIRNKKINKSNGAFVKIVNFNKDVKNSISNGAISPLLRIFKKGTVKYEGIVHEQPRFTNPIMDTNVRFIHYGYDNSNYKLMEYKFKRNLSLLMEELKKDEDNIYVIFQIAVSYSMHKDLKEALKYIEIAYEKAKGKIQNYIYVIDKYCFILHSLREHRLLLEKVEEALSKEAFIDFYFYKGEACYNLGKYEDAIEAYNKYLNFYEKLKNNNLIFNNTLSVVTRSLRDIVIYNLSISYFKIKKYYEALNIILQIQDKEMLKDKAFIIFKIIVEGKLWSELSILNGFIDKYNYESILVYVHKDVLLEDIILLSQNEKLLDNELKEIINIVKYFKENEGINKYLLNKAKKRIDENKIPYSIYIYYILKYDITEIEYFMIYGRDKIENILINLCVNYFDFNSSILEGLEKFKLINTNNISIKTIMEKPLLLSGNLPEEDKEKIFLNYIAHKYYCIIKNYNEDLVVNSRWMLTDEERFVLEIKEVLEDKYKDIVKYIRGIKDILNIQKSYIGYIKILTNNMEETVNNDIKALIPKLIESIKALINTEKYQEAYNTIEEGLALVKFDFDLMVLKYNLLLQFNYDEEAGICLRDIILYGDGKKIKELIYNL
;
A
#
# COMPACT_ATOMS: atom_id res chain seq x y z
N MET A 1 -32.29 9.88 -46.03
CA MET A 1 -30.84 9.71 -45.83
C MET A 1 -30.66 8.34 -45.21
N LYS A 2 -29.86 7.49 -45.85
CA LYS A 2 -29.60 6.13 -45.37
C LYS A 2 -28.28 6.10 -44.60
N LEU A 3 -28.25 5.42 -43.44
CA LEU A 3 -27.03 5.19 -42.64
C LEU A 3 -26.56 3.75 -42.82
N SER A 4 -25.33 3.54 -43.31
CA SER A 4 -24.68 2.23 -43.25
C SER A 4 -23.85 2.10 -41.99
N ILE A 5 -24.00 0.98 -41.29
CA ILE A 5 -23.22 0.63 -40.11
C ILE A 5 -22.20 -0.42 -40.55
N ALA A 6 -20.92 -0.05 -40.59
CA ALA A 6 -19.83 -0.90 -41.03
C ALA A 6 -19.10 -1.51 -39.83
N MET A 7 -18.90 -2.83 -39.84
CA MET A 7 -18.16 -3.54 -38.79
C MET A 7 -17.21 -4.56 -39.42
N ILE A 8 -16.04 -4.73 -38.79
CA ILE A 8 -15.16 -5.88 -39.01
C ILE A 8 -15.28 -6.81 -37.80
N VAL A 9 -15.39 -8.12 -38.02
CA VAL A 9 -15.60 -9.08 -36.94
C VAL A 9 -14.67 -10.29 -37.07
N LYS A 10 -14.28 -10.84 -35.91
CA LYS A 10 -13.56 -12.11 -35.80
C LYS A 10 -13.65 -12.68 -34.38
N ASN A 11 -14.31 -13.81 -34.21
CA ASN A 11 -14.42 -14.52 -32.92
C ASN A 11 -14.96 -13.66 -31.76
N GLU A 12 -16.13 -13.06 -31.96
CA GLU A 12 -16.78 -12.12 -31.04
C GLU A 12 -18.13 -12.64 -30.51
N GLU A 13 -18.35 -13.97 -30.49
CA GLU A 13 -19.64 -14.58 -30.10
C GLU A 13 -20.12 -14.12 -28.70
N LYS A 14 -19.18 -13.76 -27.82
CA LYS A 14 -19.44 -13.29 -26.46
C LYS A 14 -20.10 -11.90 -26.41
N TYR A 15 -19.75 -10.99 -27.32
CA TYR A 15 -20.15 -9.58 -27.23
C TYR A 15 -20.98 -9.09 -28.40
N ILE A 16 -20.82 -9.69 -29.59
CA ILE A 16 -21.41 -9.19 -30.85
C ILE A 16 -22.93 -9.03 -30.79
N GLU A 17 -23.63 -9.92 -30.09
CA GLU A 17 -25.08 -9.84 -29.96
C GLU A 17 -25.53 -8.58 -29.20
N ASN A 18 -24.81 -8.21 -28.14
CA ASN A 18 -25.10 -7.01 -27.36
C ASN A 18 -24.89 -5.73 -28.19
N THR A 19 -23.91 -5.75 -29.10
CA THR A 19 -23.63 -4.67 -30.05
C THR A 19 -24.72 -4.56 -31.12
N LEU A 20 -25.14 -5.69 -31.72
CA LEU A 20 -26.10 -5.70 -32.82
C LEU A 20 -27.53 -5.38 -32.39
N LYS A 21 -27.96 -5.80 -31.19
CA LYS A 21 -29.33 -5.55 -30.67
C LYS A 21 -29.77 -4.07 -30.76
N PRO A 22 -29.05 -3.07 -30.21
CA PRO A 22 -29.44 -1.67 -30.31
C PRO A 22 -29.33 -1.13 -31.75
N LEU A 23 -28.35 -1.59 -32.54
CA LEU A 23 -28.21 -1.20 -33.94
C LEU A 23 -29.39 -1.70 -34.79
N LYS A 24 -29.92 -2.89 -34.51
CA LYS A 24 -31.15 -3.39 -35.15
C LYS A 24 -32.36 -2.58 -34.74
N LYS A 25 -32.45 -2.13 -33.48
CA LYS A 25 -33.52 -1.24 -33.02
C LYS A 25 -33.50 0.12 -33.75
N LEU A 26 -32.33 0.61 -34.15
CA LEU A 26 -32.18 1.87 -34.89
C LEU A 26 -32.95 1.87 -36.22
N GLN A 27 -33.10 0.71 -36.87
CA GLN A 27 -33.87 0.55 -38.12
C GLN A 27 -35.35 0.94 -37.98
N LYS A 28 -35.90 0.96 -36.75
CA LYS A 28 -37.26 1.46 -36.48
C LYS A 28 -37.36 2.99 -36.57
N TYR A 29 -36.24 3.69 -36.45
CA TYR A 29 -36.19 5.15 -36.42
C TYR A 29 -35.63 5.73 -37.72
N ILE A 30 -34.64 5.11 -38.34
CA ILE A 30 -34.04 5.63 -39.57
C ILE A 30 -33.80 4.51 -40.57
N ASP A 31 -33.80 4.86 -41.84
CA ASP A 31 -33.32 3.96 -42.88
C ASP A 31 -31.84 3.67 -42.64
N SER A 32 -31.53 2.42 -42.32
CA SER A 32 -30.19 1.98 -41.98
C SER A 32 -29.94 0.52 -42.35
N GLU A 33 -28.71 0.21 -42.68
CA GLU A 33 -28.24 -1.15 -42.95
C GLU A 33 -27.04 -1.49 -42.07
N ILE A 34 -26.87 -2.78 -41.77
CA ILE A 34 -25.73 -3.30 -41.03
C ILE A 34 -24.90 -4.11 -42.02
N VAL A 35 -23.64 -3.74 -42.21
CA VAL A 35 -22.68 -4.35 -43.12
C VAL A 35 -21.58 -4.99 -42.28
N ILE A 36 -21.42 -6.30 -42.40
CA ILE A 36 -20.43 -7.07 -41.65
C ILE A 36 -19.39 -7.64 -42.60
N VAL A 37 -18.12 -7.39 -42.30
CA VAL A 37 -16.99 -8.10 -42.91
C VAL A 37 -16.41 -9.05 -41.88
N ASP A 38 -16.60 -10.35 -42.08
CA ASP A 38 -15.99 -11.39 -41.27
C ASP A 38 -14.58 -11.71 -41.80
N THR A 39 -13.60 -11.73 -40.89
CA THR A 39 -12.18 -11.93 -41.21
C THR A 39 -11.66 -13.32 -40.81
N GLY A 40 -12.56 -14.30 -40.83
CA GLY A 40 -12.29 -15.71 -40.52
C GLY A 40 -12.63 -16.07 -39.08
N SER A 41 -13.89 -15.87 -38.67
CA SER A 41 -14.40 -16.41 -37.40
C SER A 41 -14.53 -17.93 -37.46
N THR A 42 -14.19 -18.59 -36.35
CA THR A 42 -14.29 -20.04 -36.14
C THR A 42 -15.26 -20.41 -35.02
N ASP A 43 -15.87 -19.42 -34.37
CA ASP A 43 -16.87 -19.56 -33.33
C ASP A 43 -18.29 -19.26 -33.88
N ASN A 44 -19.29 -19.08 -33.00
CA ASN A 44 -20.67 -18.83 -33.44
C ASN A 44 -20.94 -17.38 -33.89
N THR A 45 -19.91 -16.53 -34.05
CA THR A 45 -20.07 -15.10 -34.42
C THR A 45 -20.93 -14.93 -35.66
N VAL A 46 -20.64 -15.68 -36.73
CA VAL A 46 -21.34 -15.56 -38.01
C VAL A 46 -22.81 -15.99 -37.89
N GLU A 47 -23.08 -17.05 -37.13
CA GLU A 47 -24.46 -17.53 -36.90
C GLU A 47 -25.29 -16.54 -36.10
N ILE A 48 -24.68 -15.83 -35.15
CA ILE A 48 -25.33 -14.73 -34.43
C ILE A 48 -25.61 -13.57 -35.38
N VAL A 49 -24.62 -13.15 -36.17
CA VAL A 49 -24.74 -12.02 -37.11
C VAL A 49 -25.87 -12.20 -38.12
N LYS A 50 -26.04 -13.42 -38.67
CA LYS A 50 -27.11 -13.77 -39.64
C LYS A 50 -28.53 -13.45 -39.13
N GLN A 51 -28.73 -13.38 -37.82
CA GLN A 51 -30.03 -13.04 -37.23
C GLN A 51 -30.35 -11.54 -37.35
N TYR A 52 -29.36 -10.70 -37.61
CA TYR A 52 -29.47 -9.25 -37.61
C TYR A 52 -29.38 -8.62 -39.01
N THR A 53 -28.63 -9.24 -39.93
CA THR A 53 -28.42 -8.74 -41.31
C THR A 53 -28.05 -9.85 -42.29
N ASP A 54 -28.44 -9.68 -43.56
CA ASP A 54 -28.03 -10.53 -44.68
C ASP A 54 -26.76 -10.01 -45.37
N ASN A 55 -26.33 -8.77 -45.07
CA ASN A 55 -25.16 -8.14 -45.68
C ASN A 55 -23.86 -8.58 -44.99
N ILE A 56 -23.50 -9.85 -45.16
CA ILE A 56 -22.32 -10.47 -44.58
C ILE A 56 -21.34 -10.81 -45.70
N TYR A 57 -20.12 -10.31 -45.58
CA TYR A 57 -19.04 -10.51 -46.54
C TYR A 57 -17.86 -11.18 -45.86
N PHE A 58 -17.24 -12.13 -46.54
CA PHE A 58 -16.08 -12.85 -46.03
C PHE A 58 -14.82 -12.37 -46.75
N HIS A 59 -13.83 -11.95 -45.97
CA HIS A 59 -12.51 -11.55 -46.48
C HIS A 59 -11.43 -12.21 -45.65
N GLU A 60 -10.33 -12.61 -46.27
CA GLU A 60 -9.18 -13.08 -45.51
C GLU A 60 -8.54 -11.92 -44.73
N TRP A 61 -8.19 -12.16 -43.47
CA TRP A 61 -7.47 -11.18 -42.66
C TRP A 61 -6.12 -10.86 -43.31
N ASN A 62 -5.92 -9.60 -43.71
CA ASN A 62 -4.76 -9.14 -44.47
C ASN A 62 -3.68 -8.48 -43.59
N ASN A 63 -3.76 -8.67 -42.28
CA ASN A 63 -2.84 -8.06 -41.31
C ASN A 63 -2.89 -6.53 -41.23
N ASN A 64 -3.94 -5.88 -41.74
CA ASN A 64 -4.10 -4.42 -41.69
C ASN A 64 -5.53 -4.01 -41.29
N PHE A 65 -5.68 -3.43 -40.09
CA PHE A 65 -6.99 -2.99 -39.57
C PHE A 65 -7.60 -1.86 -40.41
N GLY A 66 -6.79 -0.89 -40.84
CA GLY A 66 -7.26 0.22 -41.70
C GLY A 66 -7.80 -0.28 -43.03
N ASP A 67 -7.11 -1.22 -43.67
CA ASP A 67 -7.57 -1.82 -44.93
C ASP A 67 -8.89 -2.58 -44.74
N MET A 68 -9.02 -3.38 -43.68
CA MET A 68 -10.25 -4.12 -43.39
C MET A 68 -11.44 -3.19 -43.08
N ARG A 69 -11.21 -2.06 -42.40
CA ARG A 69 -12.24 -1.01 -42.27
C ARG A 69 -12.63 -0.41 -43.61
N ASN A 70 -11.66 -0.13 -44.48
CA ASN A 70 -11.95 0.42 -45.80
C ASN A 70 -12.73 -0.58 -46.68
N ILE A 71 -12.46 -1.89 -46.56
CA ILE A 71 -13.23 -2.95 -47.23
C ILE A 71 -14.69 -2.95 -46.74
N SER A 72 -14.94 -2.90 -45.43
CA SER A 72 -16.32 -2.86 -44.91
C SER A 72 -17.07 -1.59 -45.32
N ILE A 73 -16.37 -0.45 -45.38
CA ILE A 73 -16.88 0.82 -45.91
C ILE A 73 -17.28 0.72 -47.40
N ASN A 74 -16.54 -0.04 -48.22
CA ASN A 74 -16.83 -0.16 -49.66
C ASN A 74 -18.15 -0.89 -49.95
N TYR A 75 -18.57 -1.80 -49.06
CA TYR A 75 -19.85 -2.50 -49.17
C TYR A 75 -21.07 -1.66 -48.71
N CYS A 76 -20.83 -0.52 -48.06
CA CYS A 76 -21.89 0.36 -47.60
C CYS A 76 -22.58 1.08 -48.77
N THR A 77 -23.91 1.14 -48.77
CA THR A 77 -24.74 1.81 -49.79
C THR A 77 -25.36 3.12 -49.31
N GLY A 78 -25.26 3.43 -48.01
CA GLY A 78 -25.80 4.62 -47.38
C GLY A 78 -25.05 5.91 -47.70
N ASP A 79 -25.75 7.03 -47.53
CA ASP A 79 -25.20 8.38 -47.67
C ASP A 79 -24.18 8.69 -46.56
N TRP A 80 -24.44 8.11 -45.38
CA TRP A 80 -23.62 8.23 -44.19
C TRP A 80 -23.17 6.85 -43.73
N ILE A 81 -22.01 6.84 -43.08
CA ILE A 81 -21.36 5.64 -42.57
C ILE A 81 -21.11 5.84 -41.09
N LEU A 82 -21.42 4.81 -40.30
CA LEU A 82 -21.06 4.67 -38.90
C LEU A 82 -20.17 3.42 -38.76
N VAL A 83 -18.95 3.58 -38.24
CA VAL A 83 -18.05 2.44 -38.00
C VAL A 83 -18.08 2.03 -36.53
N VAL A 84 -18.38 0.77 -36.25
CA VAL A 84 -18.57 0.24 -34.88
C VAL A 84 -17.70 -1.00 -34.68
N ASP A 85 -17.06 -1.11 -33.53
CA ASP A 85 -16.30 -2.31 -33.17
C ASP A 85 -17.23 -3.35 -32.53
N ALA A 86 -16.90 -4.64 -32.65
CA ALA A 86 -17.79 -5.74 -32.26
C ALA A 86 -18.15 -5.79 -30.77
N ASP A 87 -17.36 -5.14 -29.93
CA ASP A 87 -17.47 -5.05 -28.47
C ASP A 87 -17.96 -3.67 -27.99
N GLU A 88 -18.53 -2.85 -28.88
CA GLU A 88 -19.08 -1.52 -28.59
C GLU A 88 -20.62 -1.48 -28.70
N VAL A 89 -21.31 -1.14 -27.61
CA VAL A 89 -22.78 -1.08 -27.55
C VAL A 89 -23.28 0.36 -27.62
N LEU A 90 -24.14 0.66 -28.61
CA LEU A 90 -24.81 1.96 -28.70
C LEU A 90 -25.70 2.20 -27.48
N TYR A 91 -25.40 3.26 -26.72
CA TYR A 91 -26.10 3.56 -25.46
C TYR A 91 -27.48 4.17 -25.69
N ASP A 92 -27.59 5.12 -26.62
CA ASP A 92 -28.80 5.88 -26.88
C ASP A 92 -29.14 5.85 -28.39
N VAL A 93 -30.07 4.96 -28.74
CA VAL A 93 -30.55 4.77 -30.12
C VAL A 93 -31.25 6.02 -30.64
N GLU A 94 -31.98 6.73 -29.79
CA GLU A 94 -32.73 7.91 -30.19
C GLU A 94 -31.82 9.10 -30.48
N GLU A 95 -30.75 9.26 -29.72
CA GLU A 95 -29.77 10.33 -29.95
C GLU A 95 -29.09 10.18 -31.32
N LEU A 96 -28.69 8.96 -31.70
CA LEU A 96 -28.16 8.69 -33.04
C LEU A 96 -29.22 8.92 -34.13
N ALA A 97 -30.46 8.47 -33.91
CA ALA A 97 -31.55 8.70 -34.85
C ALA A 97 -31.85 10.20 -35.06
N LYS A 98 -31.86 10.98 -33.97
CA LYS A 98 -32.04 12.45 -34.00
C LYS A 98 -30.92 13.11 -34.80
N LEU A 99 -29.67 12.69 -34.60
CA LEU A 99 -28.51 13.20 -35.33
C LEU A 99 -28.68 13.03 -36.85
N ILE A 100 -29.00 11.81 -37.30
CA ILE A 100 -29.12 11.48 -38.73
C ILE A 100 -30.33 12.14 -39.39
N ARG A 101 -31.45 12.28 -38.66
CA ARG A 101 -32.65 12.99 -39.17
C ARG A 101 -32.44 14.51 -39.26
N ASN A 102 -31.47 15.06 -38.52
CA ASN A 102 -31.23 16.50 -38.49
C ASN A 102 -30.46 16.96 -39.73
N LYS A 103 -31.12 17.75 -40.59
CA LYS A 103 -30.51 18.32 -41.81
C LYS A 103 -29.24 19.14 -41.57
N LYS A 104 -28.98 19.62 -40.33
CA LYS A 104 -27.73 20.32 -39.99
C LYS A 104 -26.50 19.43 -40.20
N ILE A 105 -26.62 18.10 -40.07
CA ILE A 105 -25.52 17.16 -40.29
C ILE A 105 -24.92 17.28 -41.71
N ASN A 106 -25.73 17.69 -42.69
CA ASN A 106 -25.28 17.87 -44.07
C ASN A 106 -24.30 19.03 -44.25
N LYS A 107 -24.18 19.92 -43.27
CA LYS A 107 -23.15 20.97 -43.24
C LYS A 107 -21.78 20.46 -42.80
N SER A 108 -21.69 19.22 -42.35
CA SER A 108 -20.46 18.56 -41.88
C SER A 108 -20.07 17.40 -42.80
N ASN A 109 -18.79 17.04 -42.79
CA ASN A 109 -18.27 15.85 -43.47
C ASN A 109 -18.25 14.62 -42.56
N GLY A 110 -18.35 14.84 -41.25
CA GLY A 110 -18.38 13.79 -40.24
C GLY A 110 -18.77 14.30 -38.86
N ALA A 111 -18.83 13.38 -37.91
CA ALA A 111 -19.23 13.59 -36.54
C ALA A 111 -18.48 12.66 -35.56
N PHE A 112 -18.03 13.23 -34.44
CA PHE A 112 -17.43 12.49 -33.33
C PHE A 112 -18.50 11.74 -32.52
N VAL A 113 -18.15 10.55 -32.04
CA VAL A 113 -18.90 9.78 -31.05
C VAL A 113 -18.08 9.64 -29.77
N LYS A 114 -18.76 9.47 -28.64
CA LYS A 114 -18.16 9.35 -27.32
C LYS A 114 -18.07 7.87 -26.93
N ILE A 115 -16.85 7.33 -26.82
CA ILE A 115 -16.64 5.97 -26.30
C ILE A 115 -16.48 6.01 -24.78
N VAL A 116 -17.22 5.17 -24.07
CA VAL A 116 -17.28 5.08 -22.61
C VAL A 116 -16.84 3.70 -22.17
N ASN A 117 -15.87 3.62 -21.25
CA ASN A 117 -15.43 2.34 -20.69
C ASN A 117 -16.48 1.77 -19.73
N PHE A 118 -16.72 0.46 -19.81
CA PHE A 118 -17.62 -0.25 -18.89
C PHE A 118 -16.99 -0.40 -17.50
N ASN A 119 -17.02 0.66 -16.69
CA ASN A 119 -16.71 0.60 -15.26
C ASN A 119 -17.74 1.43 -14.49
N LYS A 120 -18.67 0.73 -13.82
CA LYS A 120 -19.70 1.21 -12.89
C LYS A 120 -20.45 2.49 -13.28
N ASP A 121 -21.73 2.29 -13.58
CA ASP A 121 -22.78 3.30 -13.69
C ASP A 121 -22.64 4.28 -14.87
N VAL A 122 -23.21 3.91 -16.03
CA VAL A 122 -23.11 4.66 -17.30
C VAL A 122 -23.59 6.11 -17.20
N LYS A 123 -24.52 6.39 -16.26
CA LYS A 123 -24.94 7.76 -15.94
C LYS A 123 -23.81 8.58 -15.28
N ASN A 124 -23.04 7.96 -14.39
CA ASN A 124 -21.90 8.57 -13.69
C ASN A 124 -20.58 8.48 -14.48
N SER A 125 -20.49 7.63 -15.51
CA SER A 125 -19.33 7.64 -16.42
C SER A 125 -19.20 8.97 -17.19
N ILE A 126 -20.31 9.71 -17.33
CA ILE A 126 -20.34 11.08 -17.88
C ILE A 126 -19.61 12.08 -16.97
N SER A 127 -19.68 11.90 -15.65
CA SER A 127 -18.93 12.70 -14.68
C SER A 127 -17.50 12.19 -14.46
N ASN A 128 -17.27 10.88 -14.60
CA ASN A 128 -16.00 10.22 -14.24
C ASN A 128 -15.00 10.09 -15.41
N GLY A 129 -15.20 10.82 -16.51
CA GLY A 129 -14.11 11.29 -17.37
C GLY A 129 -13.49 10.31 -18.39
N ALA A 130 -13.87 9.03 -18.45
CA ALA A 130 -13.37 8.13 -19.50
C ALA A 130 -14.19 8.27 -20.80
N ILE A 131 -14.12 9.45 -21.44
CA ILE A 131 -14.76 9.73 -22.73
C ILE A 131 -13.68 10.02 -23.76
N SER A 132 -13.53 9.15 -24.76
CA SER A 132 -12.69 9.42 -25.92
C SER A 132 -13.57 9.79 -27.13
N PRO A 133 -13.44 11.00 -27.70
CA PRO A 133 -14.11 11.36 -28.93
C PRO A 133 -13.43 10.68 -30.12
N LEU A 134 -14.17 9.85 -30.87
CA LEU A 134 -13.68 9.21 -32.09
C LEU A 134 -14.53 9.58 -33.29
N LEU A 135 -13.90 9.91 -34.42
CA LEU A 135 -14.63 10.13 -35.67
C LEU A 135 -15.09 8.78 -36.21
N ARG A 136 -16.35 8.42 -35.93
CA ARG A 136 -16.97 7.16 -36.39
C ARG A 136 -18.12 7.38 -37.35
N ILE A 137 -18.69 8.60 -37.42
CA ILE A 137 -19.81 8.93 -38.30
C ILE A 137 -19.32 9.87 -39.39
N PHE A 138 -19.53 9.54 -40.67
CA PHE A 138 -19.07 10.39 -41.78
C PHE A 138 -19.85 10.17 -43.06
N LYS A 139 -19.79 11.14 -43.97
CA LYS A 139 -20.37 10.99 -45.32
C LYS A 139 -19.57 9.96 -46.09
N LYS A 140 -20.25 9.14 -46.88
CA LYS A 140 -19.57 8.19 -47.76
C LYS A 140 -18.59 8.93 -48.69
N GLY A 141 -17.35 8.44 -48.76
CA GLY A 141 -16.29 9.00 -49.60
C GLY A 141 -15.51 10.18 -48.99
N THR A 142 -15.83 10.66 -47.78
CA THR A 142 -15.09 11.76 -47.13
C THR A 142 -14.01 11.27 -46.16
N VAL A 143 -14.00 9.98 -45.82
CA VAL A 143 -13.07 9.39 -44.86
C VAL A 143 -12.43 8.13 -45.41
N LYS A 144 -11.13 7.97 -45.15
CA LYS A 144 -10.36 6.74 -45.39
C LYS A 144 -9.53 6.42 -44.15
N TYR A 145 -9.53 5.17 -43.71
CA TYR A 145 -8.69 4.75 -42.59
C TYR A 145 -7.26 4.46 -43.06
N GLU A 146 -6.27 4.88 -42.29
CA GLU A 146 -4.84 4.61 -42.49
C GLU A 146 -4.20 4.07 -41.22
N GLY A 147 -3.26 3.13 -41.36
CA GLY A 147 -2.52 2.53 -40.26
C GLY A 147 -2.82 1.04 -40.10
N ILE A 148 -1.77 0.26 -39.87
CA ILE A 148 -1.85 -1.19 -39.74
C ILE A 148 -2.53 -1.62 -38.43
N VAL A 149 -2.30 -0.87 -37.36
CA VAL A 149 -2.84 -1.02 -35.99
C VAL A 149 -3.09 0.39 -35.43
N HIS A 150 -4.15 0.56 -34.64
CA HIS A 150 -4.59 1.87 -34.11
C HIS A 150 -4.91 2.88 -35.22
N GLU A 151 -5.46 2.38 -36.33
CA GLU A 151 -5.82 3.08 -37.55
C GLU A 151 -6.59 4.38 -37.31
N GLN A 152 -6.22 5.43 -38.05
CA GLN A 152 -6.82 6.75 -37.93
C GLN A 152 -7.68 7.07 -39.16
N PRO A 153 -8.88 7.63 -38.97
CA PRO A 153 -9.64 8.17 -40.08
C PRO A 153 -8.95 9.44 -40.60
N ARG A 154 -8.63 9.48 -41.89
CA ARG A 154 -8.29 10.71 -42.61
C ARG A 154 -9.57 11.39 -43.05
N PHE A 155 -9.75 12.64 -42.63
CA PHE A 155 -10.97 13.39 -42.89
C PHE A 155 -10.66 14.85 -43.21
N THR A 156 -11.65 15.53 -43.78
CA THR A 156 -11.62 16.97 -44.03
C THR A 156 -12.70 17.67 -43.22
N ASN A 157 -12.37 18.85 -42.68
CA ASN A 157 -13.32 19.70 -41.97
C ASN A 157 -14.45 20.21 -42.90
N PRO A 158 -15.62 20.57 -42.35
CA PRO A 158 -15.95 20.63 -40.92
C PRO A 158 -16.46 19.28 -40.35
N ILE A 159 -16.05 18.99 -39.12
CA ILE A 159 -16.54 17.86 -38.30
C ILE A 159 -17.41 18.39 -37.15
N MET A 160 -18.48 17.68 -36.83
CA MET A 160 -19.39 18.02 -35.74
C MET A 160 -19.06 17.22 -34.47
N ASP A 161 -19.18 17.85 -33.29
CA ASP A 161 -19.20 17.10 -32.03
C ASP A 161 -20.64 16.68 -31.67
N THR A 162 -20.81 15.51 -31.05
CA THR A 162 -22.14 14.93 -30.76
C THR A 162 -22.24 14.31 -29.38
N ASN A 163 -23.47 14.02 -28.94
CA ASN A 163 -23.74 13.30 -27.71
C ASN A 163 -24.01 11.80 -27.93
N VAL A 164 -23.76 11.29 -29.14
CA VAL A 164 -23.86 9.87 -29.46
C VAL A 164 -22.78 9.12 -28.68
N ARG A 165 -23.19 8.05 -28.00
CA ARG A 165 -22.36 7.32 -27.04
C ARG A 165 -22.35 5.83 -27.32
N PHE A 166 -21.17 5.23 -27.20
CA PHE A 166 -20.98 3.79 -27.20
C PHE A 166 -20.31 3.35 -25.90
N ILE A 167 -20.76 2.22 -25.37
CA ILE A 167 -20.14 1.55 -24.23
C ILE A 167 -19.22 0.48 -24.77
N HIS A 168 -17.93 0.53 -24.43
CA HIS A 168 -16.95 -0.46 -24.87
C HIS A 168 -16.73 -1.51 -23.78
N TYR A 169 -16.98 -2.78 -24.12
CA TYR A 169 -16.80 -3.95 -23.25
C TYR A 169 -15.38 -4.56 -23.36
N GLY A 170 -14.62 -4.20 -24.39
CA GLY A 170 -13.34 -4.83 -24.74
C GLY A 170 -12.19 -4.68 -23.73
N TYR A 171 -12.31 -3.77 -22.75
CA TYR A 171 -11.33 -3.58 -21.66
C TYR A 171 -11.69 -4.33 -20.38
N ASP A 172 -12.05 -5.61 -20.49
CA ASP A 172 -11.97 -6.50 -19.32
C ASP A 172 -10.50 -6.87 -19.07
N ASN A 173 -9.79 -5.97 -18.37
CA ASN A 173 -8.37 -6.14 -17.99
C ASN A 173 -8.12 -7.34 -17.06
N SER A 174 -9.14 -8.12 -16.70
CA SER A 174 -8.99 -9.37 -15.94
C SER A 174 -8.46 -10.54 -16.77
N ASN A 175 -8.57 -10.50 -18.12
CA ASN A 175 -8.11 -11.59 -18.99
C ASN A 175 -6.69 -11.32 -19.52
N TYR A 176 -5.69 -11.65 -18.70
CA TYR A 176 -4.28 -11.49 -19.03
C TYR A 176 -3.86 -12.22 -20.32
N LYS A 177 -4.41 -13.42 -20.60
CA LYS A 177 -4.07 -14.19 -21.82
C LYS A 177 -4.49 -13.47 -23.10
N LEU A 178 -5.70 -12.88 -23.10
CA LEU A 178 -6.20 -12.12 -24.24
C LEU A 178 -5.40 -10.82 -24.45
N MET A 179 -5.06 -10.13 -23.36
CA MET A 179 -4.23 -8.93 -23.40
C MET A 179 -2.84 -9.23 -23.99
N GLU A 180 -2.19 -10.31 -23.54
CA GLU A 180 -0.90 -10.77 -24.04
C GLU A 180 -0.95 -11.15 -25.52
N TYR A 181 -2.01 -11.85 -25.96
CA TYR A 181 -2.21 -12.19 -27.36
C TYR A 181 -2.38 -10.95 -28.24
N LYS A 182 -3.25 -10.01 -27.85
CA LYS A 182 -3.46 -8.75 -28.58
C LYS A 182 -2.17 -7.94 -28.66
N PHE A 183 -1.42 -7.86 -27.56
CA PHE A 183 -0.13 -7.17 -27.50
C PHE A 183 0.87 -7.77 -28.49
N LYS A 184 1.12 -9.09 -28.44
CA LYS A 184 2.06 -9.77 -29.35
C LYS A 184 1.71 -9.59 -30.81
N ARG A 185 0.43 -9.78 -31.16
CA ARG A 185 -0.09 -9.58 -32.53
C ARG A 185 0.11 -8.15 -33.00
N ASN A 186 -0.29 -7.16 -32.19
CA ASN A 186 -0.19 -5.75 -32.58
C ASN A 186 1.28 -5.33 -32.72
N LEU A 187 2.14 -5.75 -31.78
CA LEU A 187 3.56 -5.43 -31.82
C LEU A 187 4.25 -6.05 -33.03
N SER A 188 3.95 -7.29 -33.40
CA SER A 188 4.55 -7.92 -34.58
C SER A 188 4.20 -7.16 -35.86
N LEU A 189 2.94 -6.74 -36.01
CA LEU A 189 2.49 -5.95 -37.16
C LEU A 189 3.16 -4.58 -37.23
N LEU A 190 3.25 -3.88 -36.10
CA LEU A 190 3.91 -2.58 -36.03
C LEU A 190 5.41 -2.68 -36.32
N MET A 191 6.08 -3.73 -35.84
CA MET A 191 7.50 -3.97 -36.12
C MET A 191 7.75 -4.30 -37.61
N GLU A 192 6.85 -5.04 -38.26
CA GLU A 192 6.92 -5.27 -39.71
C GLU A 192 6.70 -3.99 -40.51
N GLU A 193 5.77 -3.14 -40.10
CA GLU A 193 5.53 -1.85 -40.73
C GLU A 193 6.73 -0.90 -40.55
N LEU A 194 7.36 -0.90 -39.38
CA LEU A 194 8.55 -0.10 -39.10
C LEU A 194 9.74 -0.50 -39.99
N LYS A 195 9.85 -1.78 -40.40
CA LYS A 195 10.91 -2.21 -41.35
C LYS A 195 10.74 -1.62 -42.75
N LYS A 196 9.54 -1.19 -43.13
CA LYS A 196 9.27 -0.58 -44.44
C LYS A 196 9.68 0.89 -44.47
N ASP A 197 9.54 1.57 -43.34
CA ASP A 197 9.91 2.98 -43.12
C ASP A 197 10.35 3.17 -41.67
N GLU A 198 11.67 3.07 -41.43
CA GLU A 198 12.29 3.17 -40.10
C GLU A 198 12.15 4.58 -39.48
N ASP A 199 11.78 5.58 -40.27
CA ASP A 199 11.59 6.97 -39.85
C ASP A 199 10.12 7.32 -39.57
N ASN A 200 9.20 6.35 -39.69
CA ASN A 200 7.77 6.57 -39.46
C ASN A 200 7.45 6.84 -37.98
N ILE A 201 7.41 8.13 -37.62
CA ILE A 201 7.13 8.62 -36.26
C ILE A 201 5.84 8.03 -35.69
N TYR A 202 4.80 7.90 -36.52
CA TYR A 202 3.50 7.41 -36.06
C TYR A 202 3.56 5.92 -35.68
N VAL A 203 4.25 5.09 -36.47
CA VAL A 203 4.43 3.66 -36.15
C VAL A 203 5.25 3.49 -34.87
N ILE A 204 6.34 4.24 -34.72
CA ILE A 204 7.17 4.22 -33.50
C ILE A 204 6.36 4.65 -32.27
N PHE A 205 5.54 5.69 -32.40
CA PHE A 205 4.60 6.11 -31.37
C PHE A 205 3.61 4.98 -31.00
N GLN A 206 3.04 4.27 -31.98
CA GLN A 206 2.11 3.17 -31.71
C GLN A 206 2.78 1.97 -31.03
N ILE A 207 4.08 1.73 -31.29
CA ILE A 207 4.86 0.74 -30.54
C ILE A 207 4.97 1.18 -29.07
N ALA A 208 5.30 2.45 -28.81
CA ALA A 208 5.33 2.98 -27.44
C ALA A 208 3.96 2.90 -26.74
N VAL A 209 2.87 3.20 -27.45
CA VAL A 209 1.49 3.03 -26.93
C VAL A 209 1.22 1.57 -26.59
N SER A 210 1.60 0.62 -27.44
CA SER A 210 1.40 -0.82 -27.22
C SER A 210 2.13 -1.31 -25.97
N TYR A 211 3.40 -0.95 -25.79
CA TYR A 211 4.16 -1.27 -24.57
C TYR A 211 3.55 -0.58 -23.33
N SER A 212 3.13 0.68 -23.46
CA SER A 212 2.48 1.43 -22.37
C SER A 212 1.18 0.75 -21.92
N MET A 213 0.35 0.26 -22.85
CA MET A 213 -0.87 -0.49 -22.52
C MET A 213 -0.59 -1.85 -21.89
N HIS A 214 0.51 -2.50 -22.29
CA HIS A 214 1.00 -3.76 -21.70
C HIS A 214 1.67 -3.56 -20.32
N LYS A 215 1.88 -2.30 -19.91
CA LYS A 215 2.56 -1.88 -18.67
C LYS A 215 4.07 -2.10 -18.66
N ASP A 216 4.69 -2.34 -19.82
CA ASP A 216 6.15 -2.29 -19.97
C ASP A 216 6.58 -0.84 -20.23
N LEU A 217 6.65 -0.07 -19.15
CA LEU A 217 6.97 1.36 -19.23
C LEU A 217 8.42 1.62 -19.67
N LYS A 218 9.33 0.65 -19.54
CA LYS A 218 10.74 0.81 -19.94
C LYS A 218 10.88 0.77 -21.45
N GLU A 219 10.32 -0.25 -22.10
CA GLU A 219 10.30 -0.28 -23.57
C GLU A 219 9.42 0.85 -24.14
N ALA A 220 8.30 1.17 -23.49
CA ALA A 220 7.49 2.33 -23.89
C ALA A 220 8.31 3.64 -23.89
N LEU A 221 9.12 3.87 -22.85
CA LEU A 221 9.99 5.04 -22.75
C LEU A 221 11.02 5.08 -23.90
N LYS A 222 11.70 3.97 -24.16
CA LYS A 222 12.67 3.86 -25.24
C LYS A 222 12.07 4.20 -26.61
N TYR A 223 10.89 3.65 -26.93
CA TYR A 223 10.26 3.94 -28.22
C TYR A 223 9.69 5.36 -28.30
N ILE A 224 9.14 5.90 -27.20
CA ILE A 224 8.65 7.28 -27.23
C ILE A 224 9.79 8.31 -27.35
N GLU A 225 10.96 8.03 -26.78
CA GLU A 225 12.17 8.85 -26.96
C GLU A 225 12.62 8.87 -28.42
N ILE A 226 12.61 7.72 -29.11
CA ILE A 226 12.94 7.65 -30.54
C ILE A 226 11.92 8.45 -31.36
N ALA A 227 10.62 8.28 -31.08
CA ALA A 227 9.57 9.04 -31.76
C ALA A 227 9.73 10.56 -31.53
N TYR A 228 10.05 10.97 -30.30
CA TYR A 228 10.27 12.36 -29.93
C TYR A 228 11.50 12.95 -30.64
N GLU A 229 12.65 12.28 -30.64
CA GLU A 229 13.85 12.81 -31.32
C GLU A 229 13.65 12.98 -32.82
N LYS A 230 12.93 12.06 -33.48
CA LYS A 230 12.53 12.22 -34.89
C LYS A 230 11.51 13.36 -35.10
N ALA A 231 10.72 13.70 -34.09
CA ALA A 231 9.70 14.75 -34.14
C ALA A 231 10.20 16.13 -33.69
N LYS A 232 11.34 16.25 -33.00
CA LYS A 232 11.84 17.44 -32.29
C LYS A 232 11.73 18.76 -33.05
N GLY A 233 12.12 18.80 -34.33
CA GLY A 233 12.06 20.00 -35.18
C GLY A 233 10.65 20.39 -35.66
N LYS A 234 9.67 19.50 -35.50
CA LYS A 234 8.30 19.62 -36.00
C LYS A 234 7.27 19.16 -34.97
N ILE A 235 7.61 19.21 -33.68
CA ILE A 235 6.86 18.59 -32.58
C ILE A 235 5.42 19.10 -32.47
N GLN A 236 5.14 20.32 -32.93
CA GLN A 236 3.79 20.88 -33.03
C GLN A 236 2.83 19.98 -33.85
N ASN A 237 3.34 19.32 -34.90
CA ASN A 237 2.57 18.42 -35.75
C ASN A 237 2.42 17.01 -35.13
N TYR A 238 3.11 16.76 -34.02
CA TYR A 238 3.23 15.47 -33.34
C TYR A 238 2.99 15.62 -31.83
N ILE A 239 2.10 16.53 -31.43
CA ILE A 239 1.87 16.87 -30.03
C ILE A 239 1.44 15.63 -29.18
N TYR A 240 0.82 14.64 -29.81
CA TYR A 240 0.49 13.35 -29.19
C TYR A 240 1.72 12.56 -28.73
N VAL A 241 2.88 12.76 -29.37
CA VAL A 241 4.15 12.12 -28.99
C VAL A 241 4.64 12.70 -27.66
N ILE A 242 4.69 14.02 -27.53
CA ILE A 242 5.15 14.66 -26.28
C ILE A 242 4.16 14.44 -25.14
N ASP A 243 2.86 14.37 -25.42
CA ASP A 243 1.84 14.01 -24.43
C ASP A 243 2.03 12.59 -23.89
N LYS A 244 2.18 11.59 -24.78
CA LYS A 244 2.46 10.23 -24.35
C LYS A 244 3.81 10.12 -23.64
N TYR A 245 4.79 10.92 -24.03
CA TYR A 245 6.08 10.97 -23.34
C TYR A 245 5.89 11.48 -21.89
N CYS A 246 5.16 12.59 -21.69
CA CYS A 246 4.83 13.09 -20.36
C CYS A 246 4.06 12.04 -19.54
N PHE A 247 3.08 11.36 -20.14
CA PHE A 247 2.33 10.27 -19.48
C PHE A 247 3.26 9.14 -18.97
N ILE A 248 4.20 8.69 -19.81
CA ILE A 248 5.15 7.62 -19.46
C ILE A 248 6.09 8.08 -18.35
N LEU A 249 6.66 9.29 -18.45
CA LEU A 249 7.54 9.87 -17.43
C LEU A 249 6.82 10.04 -16.09
N HIS A 250 5.57 10.51 -16.10
CA HIS A 250 4.74 10.59 -14.90
C HIS A 250 4.54 9.21 -14.27
N SER A 251 4.25 8.19 -15.08
CA SER A 251 4.07 6.81 -14.61
C SER A 251 5.35 6.20 -14.03
N LEU A 252 6.52 6.59 -14.58
CA LEU A 252 7.84 6.20 -14.09
C LEU A 252 8.35 7.04 -12.91
N ARG A 253 7.63 8.11 -12.52
CA ARG A 253 8.04 9.07 -11.49
C ARG A 253 9.33 9.84 -11.82
N GLU A 254 9.60 10.05 -13.10
CA GLU A 254 10.75 10.81 -13.59
C GLU A 254 10.48 12.32 -13.58
N HIS A 255 10.28 12.88 -12.39
CA HIS A 255 9.71 14.23 -12.21
C HIS A 255 10.52 15.37 -12.83
N ARG A 256 11.87 15.27 -12.86
CA ARG A 256 12.73 16.32 -13.45
C ARG A 256 12.57 16.39 -14.96
N LEU A 257 12.66 15.24 -15.62
CA LEU A 257 12.51 15.16 -17.07
C LEU A 257 11.06 15.43 -17.49
N LEU A 258 10.09 14.99 -16.70
CA LEU A 258 8.68 15.33 -16.90
C LEU A 258 8.47 16.85 -16.92
N LEU A 259 9.06 17.57 -15.96
CA LEU A 259 8.95 19.03 -15.90
C LEU A 259 9.54 19.71 -17.14
N GLU A 260 10.69 19.24 -17.64
CA GLU A 260 11.29 19.76 -18.87
C GLU A 260 10.35 19.56 -20.09
N LYS A 261 9.86 18.32 -20.28
CA LYS A 261 9.03 17.98 -21.45
C LYS A 261 7.65 18.64 -21.40
N VAL A 262 7.06 18.79 -20.23
CA VAL A 262 5.77 19.46 -20.12
C VAL A 262 5.88 20.97 -20.35
N GLU A 263 6.99 21.60 -19.97
CA GLU A 263 7.24 23.01 -20.27
C GLU A 263 7.45 23.26 -21.76
N GLU A 264 8.17 22.35 -22.43
CA GLU A 264 8.25 22.34 -23.89
C GLU A 264 6.86 22.20 -24.50
N ALA A 265 6.05 21.23 -24.06
CA ALA A 265 4.70 21.00 -24.56
C ALA A 265 3.79 22.23 -24.39
N LEU A 266 3.80 22.85 -23.20
CA LEU A 266 3.02 24.05 -22.90
C LEU A 266 3.45 25.28 -23.73
N SER A 267 4.70 25.33 -24.20
CA SER A 267 5.16 26.38 -25.13
C SER A 267 4.55 26.24 -26.54
N LYS A 268 4.05 25.04 -26.87
CA LYS A 268 3.48 24.68 -28.17
C LYS A 268 1.96 24.69 -28.15
N GLU A 269 1.37 24.13 -27.11
CA GLU A 269 -0.08 24.00 -26.99
C GLU A 269 -0.50 23.98 -25.52
N ALA A 270 -1.46 24.83 -25.15
CA ALA A 270 -2.02 24.83 -23.81
C ALA A 270 -3.10 23.74 -23.72
N PHE A 271 -2.81 22.69 -22.93
CA PHE A 271 -3.69 21.53 -22.77
C PHE A 271 -3.83 21.14 -21.30
N ILE A 272 -5.01 20.64 -20.92
CA ILE A 272 -5.34 20.32 -19.53
C ILE A 272 -4.38 19.27 -18.92
N ASP A 273 -4.06 18.21 -19.65
CA ASP A 273 -3.18 17.14 -19.14
C ASP A 273 -1.75 17.65 -18.91
N PHE A 274 -1.27 18.63 -19.69
CA PHE A 274 0.03 19.25 -19.45
C PHE A 274 0.05 20.07 -18.15
N TYR A 275 -1.03 20.76 -17.81
CA TYR A 275 -1.10 21.43 -16.50
C TYR A 275 -1.16 20.44 -15.34
N PHE A 276 -1.81 19.29 -15.52
CA PHE A 276 -1.76 18.19 -14.57
C PHE A 276 -0.32 17.68 -14.37
N TYR A 277 0.37 17.30 -15.46
CA TYR A 277 1.74 16.78 -15.38
C TYR A 277 2.72 17.80 -14.79
N LYS A 278 2.58 19.09 -15.14
CA LYS A 278 3.41 20.15 -14.54
C LYS A 278 3.15 20.27 -13.04
N GLY A 279 1.89 20.25 -12.62
CA GLY A 279 1.52 20.28 -11.20
C GLY A 279 2.12 19.11 -10.42
N GLU A 280 1.96 17.89 -10.93
CA GLU A 280 2.51 16.67 -10.31
C GLU A 280 4.04 16.70 -10.24
N ALA A 281 4.71 17.12 -11.33
CA ALA A 281 6.17 17.22 -11.36
C ALA A 281 6.67 18.24 -10.32
N CYS A 282 6.10 19.45 -10.29
CA CYS A 282 6.47 20.49 -9.34
C CYS A 282 6.20 20.09 -7.89
N TYR A 283 5.03 19.48 -7.63
CA TYR A 283 4.65 18.99 -6.30
C TYR A 283 5.67 17.99 -5.76
N ASN A 284 6.03 16.97 -6.54
CA ASN A 284 6.98 15.94 -6.13
C ASN A 284 8.42 16.45 -6.05
N LEU A 285 8.76 17.54 -6.76
CA LEU A 285 10.04 18.24 -6.64
C LEU A 285 10.08 19.25 -5.48
N GLY A 286 8.99 19.42 -4.73
CA GLY A 286 8.89 20.39 -3.63
C GLY A 286 8.77 21.86 -4.07
N LYS A 287 8.49 22.11 -5.35
CA LYS A 287 8.25 23.45 -5.92
C LYS A 287 6.76 23.81 -5.78
N TYR A 288 6.32 24.06 -4.55
CA TYR A 288 4.90 24.16 -4.23
C TYR A 288 4.20 25.36 -4.87
N GLU A 289 4.88 26.50 -5.01
CA GLU A 289 4.34 27.69 -5.69
C GLU A 289 4.05 27.41 -7.18
N ASP A 290 5.00 26.78 -7.88
CA ASP A 290 4.84 26.39 -9.28
C ASP A 290 3.73 25.33 -9.44
N ALA A 291 3.63 24.41 -8.48
CA ALA A 291 2.57 23.41 -8.45
C ALA A 291 1.18 24.07 -8.28
N ILE A 292 1.07 25.05 -7.39
CA ILE A 292 -0.17 25.83 -7.18
C ILE A 292 -0.59 26.53 -8.47
N GLU A 293 0.34 27.17 -9.18
CA GLU A 293 0.03 27.82 -10.45
C GLU A 293 -0.49 26.82 -11.49
N ALA A 294 0.20 25.69 -11.64
CA ALA A 294 -0.16 24.65 -12.60
C ALA A 294 -1.53 24.02 -12.29
N TYR A 295 -1.79 23.64 -11.03
CA TYR A 295 -3.07 23.06 -10.62
C TYR A 295 -4.23 24.05 -10.76
N ASN A 296 -4.03 25.34 -10.47
CA ASN A 296 -5.07 26.35 -10.71
C ASN A 296 -5.40 26.50 -12.21
N LYS A 297 -4.38 26.45 -13.09
CA LYS A 297 -4.60 26.42 -14.54
C LYS A 297 -5.36 25.16 -14.96
N TYR A 298 -4.99 23.99 -14.43
CA TYR A 298 -5.73 22.74 -14.64
C TYR A 298 -7.21 22.88 -14.26
N LEU A 299 -7.53 23.39 -13.07
CA LEU A 299 -8.91 23.55 -12.59
C LEU A 299 -9.71 24.55 -13.44
N ASN A 300 -9.08 25.63 -13.93
CA ASN A 300 -9.70 26.56 -14.86
C ASN A 300 -10.05 25.87 -16.20
N PHE A 301 -9.14 25.08 -16.75
CA PHE A 301 -9.41 24.27 -17.94
C PHE A 301 -10.54 23.25 -17.67
N TYR A 302 -10.52 22.59 -16.53
CA TYR A 302 -11.56 21.63 -16.14
C TYR A 302 -12.97 22.27 -16.16
N GLU A 303 -13.15 23.46 -15.58
CA GLU A 303 -14.44 24.16 -15.59
C GLU A 303 -14.86 24.61 -17.00
N LYS A 304 -13.91 25.08 -17.82
CA LYS A 304 -14.20 25.40 -19.23
C LYS A 304 -14.67 24.18 -20.02
N LEU A 305 -14.06 23.02 -19.78
CA LEU A 305 -14.45 21.75 -20.40
C LEU A 305 -15.82 21.24 -19.91
N LYS A 306 -16.20 21.55 -18.67
CA LYS A 306 -17.53 21.22 -18.14
C LYS A 306 -18.63 22.04 -18.80
N ASN A 307 -18.34 23.29 -19.17
CA ASN A 307 -19.29 24.22 -19.77
C ASN A 307 -19.37 24.15 -21.31
N ASN A 308 -18.77 23.13 -21.95
CA ASN A 308 -18.67 22.98 -23.42
C ASN A 308 -18.07 24.19 -24.16
N ASN A 309 -17.24 24.99 -23.48
CA ASN A 309 -16.69 26.24 -24.02
C ASN A 309 -15.35 26.08 -24.75
N LEU A 310 -14.90 24.84 -25.01
CA LEU A 310 -13.63 24.56 -25.66
C LEU A 310 -13.85 23.62 -26.86
N ILE A 311 -13.36 24.05 -28.02
CA ILE A 311 -13.25 23.22 -29.22
C ILE A 311 -11.92 22.48 -29.11
N PHE A 312 -11.96 21.16 -28.97
CA PHE A 312 -10.74 20.36 -28.88
C PHE A 312 -9.99 20.33 -30.21
N ASN A 313 -8.66 20.39 -30.12
CA ASN A 313 -7.77 19.95 -31.17
C ASN A 313 -7.70 18.42 -31.10
N ASN A 314 -8.12 17.74 -32.17
CA ASN A 314 -8.52 16.32 -32.17
C ASN A 314 -7.36 15.31 -32.04
N THR A 315 -6.15 15.77 -31.73
CA THR A 315 -4.94 14.94 -31.57
C THR A 315 -4.66 14.52 -30.13
N LEU A 316 -5.31 15.13 -29.13
CA LEU A 316 -5.03 14.89 -27.72
C LEU A 316 -6.26 14.36 -26.98
N SER A 317 -6.12 13.21 -26.34
CA SER A 317 -7.14 12.66 -25.43
C SER A 317 -7.04 13.33 -24.06
N VAL A 318 -8.16 13.72 -23.44
CA VAL A 318 -8.16 14.22 -22.05
C VAL A 318 -8.23 13.03 -21.10
N VAL A 319 -7.09 12.61 -20.59
CA VAL A 319 -6.97 11.43 -19.72
C VAL A 319 -7.14 11.82 -18.25
N THR A 320 -6.76 13.04 -17.88
CA THR A 320 -6.63 13.44 -16.47
C THR A 320 -7.89 14.02 -15.85
N ARG A 321 -9.01 14.12 -16.59
CA ARG A 321 -10.27 14.74 -16.10
C ARG A 321 -10.83 14.05 -14.86
N SER A 322 -10.72 12.74 -14.76
CA SER A 322 -11.18 11.97 -13.60
C SER A 322 -10.33 12.19 -12.33
N LEU A 323 -9.17 12.84 -12.46
CA LEU A 323 -8.20 13.05 -11.37
C LEU A 323 -8.40 14.38 -10.64
N ARG A 324 -9.52 15.09 -10.87
CA ARG A 324 -9.80 16.41 -10.27
C ARG A 324 -9.61 16.43 -8.76
N ASP A 325 -10.17 15.46 -8.04
CA ASP A 325 -10.13 15.46 -6.57
C ASP A 325 -8.72 15.16 -6.03
N ILE A 326 -7.91 14.40 -6.79
CA ILE A 326 -6.48 14.22 -6.52
C ILE A 326 -5.73 15.54 -6.69
N VAL A 327 -6.01 16.28 -7.77
CA VAL A 327 -5.43 17.62 -7.99
C VAL A 327 -5.81 18.57 -6.87
N ILE A 328 -7.07 18.57 -6.42
CA ILE A 328 -7.52 19.40 -5.29
C ILE A 328 -6.79 19.05 -4.00
N TYR A 329 -6.65 17.77 -3.71
CA TYR A 329 -5.88 17.33 -2.55
C TYR A 329 -4.42 17.78 -2.63
N ASN A 330 -3.74 17.54 -3.75
CA ASN A 330 -2.34 17.95 -3.93
C ASN A 330 -2.18 19.48 -3.89
N LEU A 331 -3.12 20.23 -4.44
CA LEU A 331 -3.16 21.70 -4.36
C LEU A 331 -3.31 22.18 -2.91
N SER A 332 -4.20 21.56 -2.13
CA SER A 332 -4.34 21.87 -0.70
C SER A 332 -3.04 21.60 0.06
N ILE A 333 -2.38 20.47 -0.19
CA ILE A 333 -1.09 20.15 0.43
C ILE A 333 -0.02 21.18 0.02
N SER A 334 0.03 21.62 -1.24
CA SER A 334 0.94 22.67 -1.67
C SER A 334 0.70 23.98 -0.90
N TYR A 335 -0.55 24.41 -0.75
CA TYR A 335 -0.89 25.59 0.07
C TYR A 335 -0.48 25.42 1.54
N PHE A 336 -0.72 24.23 2.11
CA PHE A 336 -0.30 23.90 3.47
C PHE A 336 1.22 23.99 3.64
N LYS A 337 2.00 23.46 2.68
CA LYS A 337 3.47 23.48 2.72
C LYS A 337 4.06 24.88 2.67
N ILE A 338 3.39 25.83 2.00
CA ILE A 338 3.77 27.25 2.00
C ILE A 338 3.07 28.07 3.10
N LYS A 339 2.48 27.40 4.11
CA LYS A 339 1.83 27.99 5.29
C LYS A 339 0.60 28.87 4.99
N LYS A 340 -0.07 28.63 3.86
CA LYS A 340 -1.35 29.25 3.50
C LYS A 340 -2.52 28.37 3.95
N TYR A 341 -2.73 28.32 5.26
CA TYR A 341 -3.64 27.34 5.88
C TYR A 341 -5.11 27.54 5.53
N TYR A 342 -5.57 28.79 5.42
CA TYR A 342 -6.96 29.08 5.08
C TYR A 342 -7.28 28.66 3.64
N GLU A 343 -6.38 28.94 2.69
CA GLU A 343 -6.48 28.46 1.31
C GLU A 343 -6.39 26.94 1.23
N ALA A 344 -5.48 26.31 1.98
CA ALA A 344 -5.37 24.86 2.05
C ALA A 344 -6.70 24.21 2.50
N LEU A 345 -7.31 24.74 3.57
CA LEU A 345 -8.58 24.27 4.10
C LEU A 345 -9.74 24.47 3.10
N ASN A 346 -9.83 25.65 2.50
CA ASN A 346 -10.90 25.93 1.53
C ASN A 346 -10.81 25.06 0.28
N ILE A 347 -9.60 24.72 -0.17
CA ILE A 347 -9.41 23.87 -1.33
C ILE A 347 -9.76 22.42 -1.01
N ILE A 348 -9.26 21.84 0.09
CA ILE A 348 -9.49 20.41 0.39
C ILE A 348 -10.98 20.07 0.54
N LEU A 349 -11.80 21.03 1.03
CA LEU A 349 -13.24 20.86 1.18
C LEU A 349 -14.00 20.88 -0.16
N GLN A 350 -13.34 21.13 -1.29
CA GLN A 350 -13.92 21.06 -2.64
C GLN A 350 -13.81 19.67 -3.28
N ILE A 351 -13.22 18.69 -2.58
CA ILE A 351 -13.25 17.27 -2.98
C ILE A 351 -14.71 16.81 -3.03
N GLN A 352 -15.11 16.19 -4.14
CA GLN A 352 -16.48 15.73 -4.37
C GLN A 352 -16.68 14.29 -3.88
N ASP A 353 -15.64 13.46 -3.95
CA ASP A 353 -15.65 12.13 -3.35
C ASP A 353 -15.65 12.23 -1.81
N LYS A 354 -16.81 11.94 -1.21
CA LYS A 354 -17.02 12.03 0.23
C LYS A 354 -16.19 11.02 1.02
N GLU A 355 -15.94 9.83 0.48
CA GLU A 355 -15.12 8.82 1.14
C GLU A 355 -13.65 9.27 1.14
N MET A 356 -13.16 9.76 -0.01
CA MET A 356 -11.83 10.35 -0.09
C MET A 356 -11.66 11.52 0.87
N LEU A 357 -12.64 12.42 0.97
CA LEU A 357 -12.59 13.57 1.88
C LEU A 357 -12.53 13.11 3.35
N LYS A 358 -13.32 12.10 3.72
CA LYS A 358 -13.32 11.51 5.06
C LYS A 358 -11.98 10.88 5.41
N ASP A 359 -11.35 10.19 4.46
CA ASP A 359 -9.99 9.64 4.61
C ASP A 359 -8.93 10.74 4.84
N LYS A 360 -9.24 12.01 4.51
CA LYS A 360 -8.35 13.16 4.76
C LYS A 360 -8.64 13.90 6.07
N ALA A 361 -9.50 13.38 6.95
CA ALA A 361 -9.83 14.02 8.23
C ALA A 361 -8.59 14.43 9.05
N PHE A 362 -7.56 13.56 9.10
CA PHE A 362 -6.30 13.87 9.78
C PHE A 362 -5.60 15.11 9.20
N ILE A 363 -5.52 15.22 7.87
CA ILE A 363 -4.90 16.37 7.21
C ILE A 363 -5.71 17.64 7.43
N ILE A 364 -7.04 17.55 7.36
CA ILE A 364 -7.94 18.69 7.64
C ILE A 364 -7.73 19.17 9.09
N PHE A 365 -7.70 18.26 10.06
CA PHE A 365 -7.41 18.58 11.45
C PHE A 365 -6.03 19.25 11.61
N LYS A 366 -5.01 18.70 10.97
CA LYS A 366 -3.66 19.27 10.98
C LYS A 366 -3.60 20.69 10.41
N ILE A 367 -4.27 20.96 9.29
CA ILE A 367 -4.37 22.31 8.69
C ILE A 367 -5.02 23.29 9.68
N ILE A 368 -6.12 22.87 10.33
CA ILE A 368 -6.85 23.70 11.29
C ILE A 368 -5.97 24.04 12.50
N VAL A 369 -5.29 23.05 13.07
CA VAL A 369 -4.45 23.23 14.27
C VAL A 369 -3.23 24.10 13.96
N GLU A 370 -2.46 23.80 12.92
CA GLU A 370 -1.26 24.59 12.58
C GLU A 370 -1.60 26.01 12.10
N GLY A 371 -2.75 26.15 11.43
CA GLY A 371 -3.28 27.45 11.02
C GLY A 371 -3.99 28.24 12.11
N LYS A 372 -4.18 27.65 13.31
CA LYS A 372 -4.96 28.22 14.41
C LYS A 372 -6.38 28.63 13.99
N LEU A 373 -7.00 27.88 13.08
CA LEU A 373 -8.31 28.14 12.49
C LEU A 373 -9.44 27.54 13.36
N TRP A 374 -9.45 27.86 14.66
CA TRP A 374 -10.28 27.17 15.65
C TRP A 374 -11.79 27.21 15.38
N SER A 375 -12.29 28.26 14.71
CA SER A 375 -13.69 28.36 14.29
C SER A 375 -14.13 27.24 13.35
N GLU A 376 -13.18 26.65 12.62
CA GLU A 376 -13.43 25.66 11.57
C GLU A 376 -13.41 24.22 12.10
N LEU A 377 -13.18 24.00 13.40
CA LEU A 377 -13.13 22.64 13.99
C LEU A 377 -14.40 21.82 13.75
N SER A 378 -15.55 22.50 13.70
CA SER A 378 -16.86 21.86 13.46
C SER A 378 -16.96 21.13 12.11
N ILE A 379 -16.06 21.43 11.16
CA ILE A 379 -15.96 20.73 9.87
C ILE A 379 -15.64 19.24 10.04
N LEU A 380 -14.96 18.88 11.12
CA LEU A 380 -14.56 17.49 11.40
C LEU A 380 -15.68 16.65 12.02
N ASN A 381 -16.84 17.23 12.32
CA ASN A 381 -17.95 16.50 12.93
C ASN A 381 -18.42 15.38 12.00
N GLY A 382 -18.34 14.12 12.48
CA GLY A 382 -18.66 12.92 11.71
C GLY A 382 -17.58 12.46 10.71
N PHE A 383 -16.44 13.16 10.62
CA PHE A 383 -15.31 12.75 9.78
C PHE A 383 -14.37 11.79 10.52
N ILE A 384 -14.32 11.90 11.84
CA ILE A 384 -13.43 11.08 12.67
C ILE A 384 -14.06 9.70 12.86
N ASP A 385 -13.27 8.67 12.59
CA ASP A 385 -13.66 7.29 12.79
C ASP A 385 -12.47 6.44 13.20
N LYS A 386 -12.71 5.15 13.42
CA LYS A 386 -11.69 4.22 13.91
C LYS A 386 -10.43 4.12 13.03
N TYR A 387 -10.49 4.47 11.75
CA TYR A 387 -9.37 4.36 10.80
C TYR A 387 -8.45 5.58 10.83
N ASN A 388 -8.99 6.77 11.09
CA ASN A 388 -8.21 8.01 11.18
C ASN A 388 -7.92 8.45 12.63
N TYR A 389 -8.56 7.84 13.62
CA TYR A 389 -8.40 8.14 15.06
C TYR A 389 -6.94 8.07 15.54
N GLU A 390 -6.22 7.01 15.16
CA GLU A 390 -4.82 6.80 15.59
C GLU A 390 -3.92 7.95 15.12
N SER A 391 -4.02 8.35 13.85
CA SER A 391 -3.21 9.43 13.29
C SER A 391 -3.46 10.76 13.98
N ILE A 392 -4.72 11.05 14.33
CA ILE A 392 -5.10 12.25 15.08
C ILE A 392 -4.55 12.16 16.50
N LEU A 393 -4.76 11.04 17.21
CA LEU A 393 -4.29 10.83 18.57
C LEU A 393 -2.76 10.98 18.69
N VAL A 394 -2.02 10.34 17.78
CA VAL A 394 -0.55 10.44 17.72
C VAL A 394 -0.12 11.88 17.51
N TYR A 395 -0.73 12.60 16.57
CA TYR A 395 -0.40 14.00 16.30
C TYR A 395 -0.70 14.93 17.48
N VAL A 396 -1.89 14.81 18.10
CA VAL A 396 -2.23 15.60 19.29
C VAL A 396 -1.23 15.36 20.43
N HIS A 397 -0.85 14.10 20.65
CA HIS A 397 0.13 13.77 21.67
C HIS A 397 1.53 14.29 21.35
N LYS A 398 2.02 14.08 20.12
CA LYS A 398 3.42 14.34 19.76
C LYS A 398 3.70 15.78 19.33
N ASP A 399 2.84 16.33 18.48
CA ASP A 399 3.16 17.54 17.70
C ASP A 399 2.37 18.78 18.16
N VAL A 400 1.25 18.62 18.88
CA VAL A 400 0.44 19.75 19.35
C VAL A 400 0.91 20.21 20.74
N LEU A 401 1.17 21.51 20.90
CA LEU A 401 1.60 22.11 22.17
C LEU A 401 0.49 22.07 23.22
N LEU A 402 0.86 21.99 24.51
CA LEU A 402 -0.11 21.97 25.61
C LEU A 402 -1.02 23.21 25.60
N GLU A 403 -0.47 24.39 25.30
CA GLU A 403 -1.22 25.64 25.19
C GLU A 403 -2.33 25.55 24.12
N ASP A 404 -2.02 25.00 22.95
CA ASP A 404 -3.00 24.81 21.87
C ASP A 404 -4.02 23.71 22.23
N ILE A 405 -3.62 22.65 22.94
CA ILE A 405 -4.53 21.63 23.48
C ILE A 405 -5.50 22.25 24.49
N ILE A 406 -5.03 23.15 25.35
CA ILE A 406 -5.87 23.89 26.30
C ILE A 406 -6.90 24.73 25.53
N LEU A 407 -6.48 25.45 24.49
CA LEU A 407 -7.39 26.23 23.64
C LEU A 407 -8.41 25.35 22.92
N LEU A 408 -8.00 24.20 22.39
CA LEU A 408 -8.90 23.20 21.80
C LEU A 408 -9.95 22.73 22.82
N SER A 409 -9.52 22.44 24.04
CA SER A 409 -10.42 22.02 25.13
C SER A 409 -11.37 23.12 25.60
N GLN A 410 -11.11 24.40 25.30
CA GLN A 410 -12.07 25.49 25.59
C GLN A 410 -13.16 25.61 24.51
N ASN A 411 -12.90 25.07 23.32
CA ASN A 411 -13.81 25.09 22.17
C ASN A 411 -14.64 23.80 22.05
N GLU A 412 -14.91 23.08 23.17
CA GLU A 412 -15.53 21.74 23.12
C GLU A 412 -16.84 21.71 22.32
N LYS A 413 -17.64 22.78 22.32
CA LYS A 413 -18.89 22.83 21.55
C LYS A 413 -18.72 22.59 20.06
N LEU A 414 -17.53 22.88 19.51
CA LEU A 414 -17.19 22.71 18.10
C LEU A 414 -16.59 21.33 17.79
N LEU A 415 -16.26 20.53 18.80
CA LEU A 415 -15.56 19.27 18.63
C LEU A 415 -16.52 18.09 18.53
N ASP A 416 -16.20 17.15 17.66
CA ASP A 416 -16.82 15.83 17.62
C ASP A 416 -16.55 15.04 18.92
N ASN A 417 -17.39 14.05 19.25
CA ASN A 417 -17.25 13.32 20.52
C ASN A 417 -15.91 12.58 20.65
N GLU A 418 -15.47 11.97 19.56
CA GLU A 418 -14.19 11.30 19.38
C GLU A 418 -13.02 12.27 19.62
N LEU A 419 -13.07 13.46 18.99
CA LEU A 419 -12.01 14.44 19.13
C LEU A 419 -11.94 15.01 20.55
N LYS A 420 -13.09 15.31 21.17
CA LYS A 420 -13.15 15.73 22.58
C LYS A 420 -12.44 14.74 23.49
N GLU A 421 -12.65 13.45 23.25
CA GLU A 421 -12.03 12.39 24.02
C GLU A 421 -10.51 12.36 23.86
N ILE A 422 -10.01 12.44 22.62
CA ILE A 422 -8.57 12.57 22.34
C ILE A 422 -8.00 13.79 23.09
N ILE A 423 -8.57 14.98 22.86
CA ILE A 423 -8.09 16.23 23.44
C ILE A 423 -8.06 16.15 24.97
N ASN A 424 -9.14 15.69 25.61
CA ASN A 424 -9.25 15.67 27.07
C ASN A 424 -8.31 14.65 27.73
N ILE A 425 -8.12 13.48 27.13
CA ILE A 425 -7.19 12.47 27.66
C ILE A 425 -5.74 12.95 27.50
N VAL A 426 -5.36 13.42 26.31
CA VAL A 426 -4.00 13.89 26.05
C VAL A 426 -3.66 15.12 26.90
N LYS A 427 -4.62 16.05 27.05
CA LYS A 427 -4.47 17.21 27.94
C LYS A 427 -4.14 16.78 29.36
N TYR A 428 -4.97 15.90 29.94
CA TYR A 428 -4.76 15.43 31.30
C TYR A 428 -3.40 14.75 31.47
N PHE A 429 -3.01 13.92 30.51
CA PHE A 429 -1.71 13.27 30.51
C PHE A 429 -0.56 14.27 30.49
N LYS A 430 -0.61 15.29 29.62
CA LYS A 430 0.43 16.31 29.53
C LYS A 430 0.49 17.22 30.77
N GLU A 431 -0.62 17.42 31.48
CA GLU A 431 -0.67 18.22 32.71
C GLU A 431 -0.17 17.46 33.95
N ASN A 432 -0.30 16.12 33.98
CA ASN A 432 -0.07 15.31 35.19
C ASN A 432 0.99 14.21 35.02
N GLU A 433 1.59 14.08 33.83
CA GLU A 433 2.51 12.99 33.46
C GLU A 433 1.95 11.58 33.68
N GLY A 434 0.61 11.44 33.65
CA GLY A 434 -0.11 10.19 33.86
C GLY A 434 -1.61 10.33 33.59
N ILE A 435 -2.35 9.22 33.64
CA ILE A 435 -3.81 9.21 33.53
C ILE A 435 -4.45 8.82 34.86
N ASN A 436 -5.72 9.18 35.08
CA ASN A 436 -6.51 8.66 36.21
C ASN A 436 -7.36 7.46 35.79
N LYS A 437 -7.90 6.74 36.77
CA LYS A 437 -8.74 5.55 36.56
C LYS A 437 -9.96 5.80 35.65
N TYR A 438 -10.56 6.99 35.72
CA TYR A 438 -11.70 7.34 34.86
C TYR A 438 -11.29 7.45 33.39
N LEU A 439 -10.20 8.16 33.10
CA LEU A 439 -9.69 8.32 31.73
C LEU A 439 -9.12 7.01 31.17
N LEU A 440 -8.48 6.19 32.01
CA LEU A 440 -8.05 4.84 31.65
C LEU A 440 -9.22 3.99 31.15
N ASN A 441 -10.32 3.96 31.91
CA ASN A 441 -11.51 3.19 31.52
C ASN A 441 -12.12 3.73 30.22
N LYS A 442 -12.06 5.04 30.00
CA LYS A 442 -12.53 5.66 28.76
C LYS A 442 -11.68 5.23 27.55
N ALA A 443 -10.36 5.27 27.69
CA ALA A 443 -9.43 4.81 26.66
C ALA A 443 -9.63 3.31 26.33
N LYS A 444 -9.77 2.45 27.34
CA LYS A 444 -10.08 1.02 27.15
C LYS A 444 -11.40 0.80 26.43
N LYS A 445 -12.46 1.49 26.85
CA LYS A 445 -13.77 1.43 26.19
C LYS A 445 -13.65 1.76 24.70
N ARG A 446 -12.88 2.80 24.34
CA ARG A 446 -12.65 3.17 22.94
C ARG A 446 -11.90 2.10 22.15
N ILE A 447 -10.89 1.50 22.77
CA ILE A 447 -10.13 0.38 22.19
C ILE A 447 -11.06 -0.81 21.94
N ASP A 448 -11.92 -1.16 22.90
CA ASP A 448 -12.86 -2.28 22.82
C ASP A 448 -13.94 -2.05 21.75
N GLU A 449 -14.54 -0.85 21.69
CA GLU A 449 -15.55 -0.48 20.70
C GLU A 449 -14.99 -0.55 19.27
N ASN A 450 -13.76 -0.07 19.07
CA ASN A 450 -13.13 -0.05 17.75
C ASN A 450 -12.39 -1.34 17.41
N LYS A 451 -12.09 -2.18 18.41
CA LYS A 451 -11.22 -3.37 18.35
C LYS A 451 -9.81 -3.04 17.84
N ILE A 452 -9.29 -1.87 18.21
CA ILE A 452 -7.97 -1.37 17.77
C ILE A 452 -7.19 -0.91 19.00
N PRO A 453 -6.04 -1.55 19.32
CA PRO A 453 -5.17 -1.10 20.40
C PRO A 453 -4.35 0.11 19.93
N TYR A 454 -4.88 1.31 20.18
CA TYR A 454 -4.25 2.58 19.80
C TYR A 454 -2.93 2.80 20.56
N SER A 455 -1.84 3.10 19.85
CA SER A 455 -0.48 3.03 20.42
C SER A 455 -0.28 3.96 21.62
N ILE A 456 -0.76 5.20 21.49
CA ILE A 456 -0.63 6.22 22.53
C ILE A 456 -1.49 5.89 23.76
N TYR A 457 -2.64 5.23 23.57
CA TYR A 457 -3.42 4.76 24.71
C TYR A 457 -2.75 3.59 25.42
N ILE A 458 -2.09 2.67 24.69
CA ILE A 458 -1.24 1.64 25.31
C ILE A 458 -0.15 2.30 26.14
N TYR A 459 0.55 3.28 25.59
CA TYR A 459 1.58 4.04 26.30
C TYR A 459 1.04 4.66 27.61
N TYR A 460 -0.09 5.37 27.56
CA TYR A 460 -0.70 5.97 28.75
C TYR A 460 -1.15 4.95 29.80
N ILE A 461 -1.78 3.85 29.35
CA ILE A 461 -2.31 2.81 30.23
C ILE A 461 -1.17 2.06 30.92
N LEU A 462 -0.12 1.70 30.18
CA LEU A 462 1.02 0.97 30.73
C LEU A 462 1.92 1.84 31.64
N LYS A 463 2.01 3.16 31.39
CA LYS A 463 2.63 4.08 32.35
C LYS A 463 1.82 4.23 33.64
N TYR A 464 0.49 4.13 33.56
CA TYR A 464 -0.36 4.15 34.75
C TYR A 464 -0.25 2.86 35.56
N ASP A 465 -0.39 1.72 34.88
CA ASP A 465 -0.23 0.41 35.49
C ASP A 465 0.26 -0.60 34.44
N ILE A 466 1.52 -1.01 34.57
CA ILE A 466 2.15 -1.95 33.66
C ILE A 466 1.46 -3.33 33.64
N THR A 467 0.73 -3.71 34.69
CA THR A 467 0.02 -5.00 34.74
C THR A 467 -1.11 -5.07 33.72
N GLU A 468 -1.57 -3.92 33.22
CA GLU A 468 -2.56 -3.81 32.16
C GLU A 468 -2.08 -4.32 30.80
N ILE A 469 -0.82 -4.73 30.66
CA ILE A 469 -0.33 -5.45 29.48
C ILE A 469 -1.14 -6.73 29.23
N GLU A 470 -1.63 -7.38 30.29
CA GLU A 470 -2.49 -8.57 30.21
C GLU A 470 -3.78 -8.29 29.42
N TYR A 471 -4.38 -7.11 29.63
CA TYR A 471 -5.56 -6.69 28.88
C TYR A 471 -5.27 -6.60 27.38
N PHE A 472 -4.08 -6.13 26.99
CA PHE A 472 -3.74 -5.97 25.57
C PHE A 472 -3.44 -7.29 24.85
N MET A 473 -3.09 -8.35 25.58
CA MET A 473 -2.75 -9.64 25.00
C MET A 473 -3.88 -10.25 24.15
N ILE A 474 -5.14 -9.89 24.41
CA ILE A 474 -6.30 -10.35 23.61
C ILE A 474 -6.26 -9.86 22.16
N TYR A 475 -5.51 -8.78 21.87
CA TYR A 475 -5.39 -8.19 20.54
C TYR A 475 -4.29 -8.82 19.67
N GLY A 476 -3.60 -9.84 20.20
CA GLY A 476 -2.58 -10.62 19.51
C GLY A 476 -1.16 -10.18 19.88
N ARG A 477 -0.32 -11.16 20.23
CA ARG A 477 1.05 -10.98 20.72
C ARG A 477 1.91 -10.12 19.79
N ASP A 478 2.02 -10.51 18.52
CA ASP A 478 2.89 -9.84 17.55
C ASP A 478 2.46 -8.38 17.33
N LYS A 479 1.15 -8.12 17.39
CA LYS A 479 0.61 -6.77 17.24
C LYS A 479 1.04 -5.88 18.41
N ILE A 480 0.88 -6.36 19.65
CA ILE A 480 1.26 -5.62 20.85
C ILE A 480 2.78 -5.43 20.92
N GLU A 481 3.54 -6.49 20.64
CA GLU A 481 5.01 -6.43 20.63
C GLU A 481 5.53 -5.37 19.64
N ASN A 482 4.99 -5.33 18.41
CA ASN A 482 5.35 -4.29 17.42
C ASN A 482 4.98 -2.87 17.88
N ILE A 483 3.85 -2.70 18.58
CA ILE A 483 3.49 -1.40 19.13
C ILE A 483 4.48 -1.00 20.23
N LEU A 484 4.82 -1.91 21.15
CA LEU A 484 5.78 -1.65 22.22
C LEU A 484 7.17 -1.31 21.67
N ILE A 485 7.65 -2.02 20.65
CA ILE A 485 8.92 -1.70 19.98
C ILE A 485 8.91 -0.25 19.50
N ASN A 486 7.85 0.15 18.78
CA ASN A 486 7.71 1.53 18.30
C ASN A 486 7.65 2.54 19.45
N LEU A 487 6.95 2.23 20.55
CA LEU A 487 6.88 3.11 21.71
C LEU A 487 8.24 3.25 22.39
N CYS A 488 8.94 2.15 22.66
CA CYS A 488 10.27 2.14 23.28
C CYS A 488 11.33 2.90 22.45
N VAL A 489 11.23 2.85 21.11
CA VAL A 489 12.10 3.61 20.20
C VAL A 489 11.81 5.12 20.27
N ASN A 490 10.53 5.51 20.37
CA ASN A 490 10.12 6.91 20.27
C ASN A 490 10.01 7.65 21.63
N TYR A 491 9.84 6.92 22.73
CA TYR A 491 9.59 7.46 24.07
C TYR A 491 10.61 6.89 25.06
N PHE A 492 11.68 7.64 25.33
CA PHE A 492 12.79 7.17 26.16
C PHE A 492 12.36 6.85 27.60
N ASP A 493 11.48 7.68 28.17
CA ASP A 493 10.90 7.50 29.50
C ASP A 493 10.07 6.21 29.63
N PHE A 494 9.51 5.72 28.52
CA PHE A 494 8.75 4.48 28.50
C PHE A 494 9.62 3.25 28.79
N ASN A 495 10.90 3.28 28.37
CA ASN A 495 11.82 2.17 28.62
C ASN A 495 12.00 1.94 30.13
N SER A 496 12.13 3.02 30.92
CA SER A 496 12.21 2.94 32.38
C SER A 496 10.93 2.34 32.98
N SER A 497 9.75 2.77 32.52
CA SER A 497 8.47 2.20 32.99
C SER A 497 8.33 0.71 32.68
N ILE A 498 8.78 0.27 31.50
CA ILE A 498 8.77 -1.15 31.12
C ILE A 498 9.78 -1.93 31.99
N LEU A 499 10.98 -1.40 32.19
CA LEU A 499 12.05 -2.03 32.97
C LEU A 499 11.63 -2.25 34.43
N GLU A 500 11.17 -1.21 35.11
CA GLU A 500 10.64 -1.28 36.48
C GLU A 500 9.44 -2.24 36.55
N GLY A 501 8.62 -2.25 35.51
CA GLY A 501 7.44 -3.09 35.46
C GLY A 501 7.70 -4.59 35.32
N LEU A 502 8.86 -5.01 34.81
CA LEU A 502 9.21 -6.42 34.69
C LEU A 502 9.22 -7.14 36.04
N GLU A 503 9.53 -6.45 37.13
CA GLU A 503 9.57 -7.00 38.49
C GLU A 503 8.19 -7.45 38.99
N LYS A 504 7.10 -6.84 38.47
CA LYS A 504 5.73 -7.21 38.86
C LYS A 504 5.31 -8.59 38.36
N PHE A 505 5.98 -9.13 37.34
CA PHE A 505 5.63 -10.41 36.72
C PHE A 505 6.51 -11.55 37.26
N LYS A 506 6.04 -12.24 38.31
CA LYS A 506 6.77 -13.37 38.92
C LYS A 506 6.99 -14.53 37.95
N LEU A 507 8.15 -15.19 38.00
CA LEU A 507 8.56 -16.27 37.10
C LEU A 507 7.95 -17.65 37.40
N ILE A 508 6.91 -17.68 38.23
CA ILE A 508 6.23 -18.91 38.67
C ILE A 508 5.14 -19.34 37.65
N ASN A 509 4.69 -18.43 36.78
CA ASN A 509 3.61 -18.66 35.82
C ASN A 509 4.11 -18.53 34.38
N THR A 510 3.82 -19.53 33.53
CA THR A 510 4.12 -19.50 32.08
C THR A 510 3.57 -18.25 31.39
N ASN A 511 2.39 -17.77 31.78
CA ASN A 511 1.81 -16.53 31.22
C ASN A 511 2.67 -15.30 31.55
N ASN A 512 3.18 -15.20 32.78
CA ASN A 512 4.05 -14.10 33.20
C ASN A 512 5.37 -14.13 32.43
N ILE A 513 5.94 -15.32 32.21
CA ILE A 513 7.16 -15.48 31.39
C ILE A 513 6.89 -15.04 29.95
N SER A 514 5.74 -15.43 29.38
CA SER A 514 5.34 -14.97 28.04
C SER A 514 5.20 -13.45 27.97
N ILE A 515 4.58 -12.81 28.96
CA ILE A 515 4.44 -11.35 29.03
C ILE A 515 5.82 -10.69 29.14
N LYS A 516 6.71 -11.22 29.98
CA LYS A 516 8.08 -10.72 30.11
C LYS A 516 8.81 -10.72 28.76
N THR A 517 8.70 -11.77 27.95
CA THR A 517 9.34 -11.77 26.62
C THR A 517 8.83 -10.66 25.69
N ILE A 518 7.55 -10.30 25.81
CA ILE A 518 6.91 -9.25 24.99
C ILE A 518 7.36 -7.86 25.44
N MET A 519 7.76 -7.71 26.70
CA MET A 519 8.28 -6.46 27.26
C MET A 519 9.80 -6.32 27.09
N GLU A 520 10.55 -7.41 27.24
CA GLU A 520 12.01 -7.43 27.14
C GLU A 520 12.51 -7.18 25.72
N LYS A 521 11.85 -7.76 24.71
CA LYS A 521 12.26 -7.59 23.31
C LYS A 521 12.20 -6.11 22.85
N PRO A 522 11.13 -5.34 23.09
CA PRO A 522 11.11 -3.89 22.86
C PRO A 522 12.28 -3.15 23.50
N LEU A 523 12.65 -3.46 24.74
CA LEU A 523 13.80 -2.84 25.42
C LEU A 523 15.12 -3.15 24.68
N LEU A 524 15.29 -4.38 24.22
CA LEU A 524 16.49 -4.78 23.50
C LEU A 524 16.60 -4.11 22.12
N LEU A 525 15.48 -4.00 21.41
CA LEU A 525 15.44 -3.45 20.06
C LEU A 525 15.39 -1.92 20.02
N SER A 526 15.01 -1.26 21.12
CA SER A 526 15.01 0.21 21.18
C SER A 526 16.41 0.82 21.16
N GLY A 527 17.42 0.07 21.61
CA GLY A 527 18.82 0.51 21.70
C GLY A 527 19.10 1.50 22.84
N ASN A 528 18.10 1.81 23.67
CA ASN A 528 18.13 2.85 24.69
C ASN A 528 18.19 2.30 26.13
N LEU A 529 18.65 1.07 26.30
CA LEU A 529 18.78 0.41 27.60
C LEU A 529 20.09 0.83 28.31
N PRO A 530 20.09 1.12 29.62
CA PRO A 530 21.31 1.40 30.38
C PRO A 530 22.34 0.27 30.24
N GLU A 531 23.64 0.60 30.13
CA GLU A 531 24.71 -0.40 29.90
C GLU A 531 24.72 -1.52 30.95
N GLU A 532 24.44 -1.18 32.22
CA GLU A 532 24.35 -2.12 33.34
C GLU A 532 23.20 -3.14 33.21
N ASP A 533 22.13 -2.78 32.51
CA ASP A 533 20.96 -3.65 32.30
C ASP A 533 21.04 -4.48 31.03
N LYS A 534 21.90 -4.09 30.07
CA LYS A 534 21.94 -4.74 28.74
C LYS A 534 22.18 -6.23 28.79
N GLU A 535 23.17 -6.66 29.56
CA GLU A 535 23.47 -8.09 29.71
C GLU A 535 22.31 -8.81 30.42
N LYS A 536 21.84 -8.25 31.53
CA LYS A 536 20.76 -8.83 32.34
C LYS A 536 19.49 -9.04 31.51
N ILE A 537 19.01 -8.00 30.83
CA ILE A 537 17.78 -8.07 30.03
C ILE A 537 17.94 -8.98 28.82
N PHE A 538 19.11 -8.99 28.18
CA PHE A 538 19.37 -9.89 27.06
C PHE A 538 19.33 -11.36 27.51
N LEU A 539 20.03 -11.71 28.57
CA LEU A 539 20.04 -13.06 29.11
C LEU A 539 18.67 -13.50 29.64
N ASN A 540 17.93 -12.59 30.29
CA ASN A 540 16.54 -12.82 30.69
C ASN A 540 15.66 -13.17 29.49
N TYR A 541 15.71 -12.35 28.44
CA TYR A 541 14.95 -12.58 27.21
C TYR A 541 15.26 -13.93 26.56
N ILE A 542 16.55 -14.31 26.46
CA ILE A 542 16.94 -15.62 25.94
C ILE A 542 16.35 -16.74 26.79
N ALA A 543 16.46 -16.67 28.13
CA ALA A 543 15.94 -17.70 29.02
C ALA A 543 14.41 -17.81 28.95
N HIS A 544 13.70 -16.67 29.04
CA HIS A 544 12.25 -16.62 29.02
C HIS A 544 11.68 -17.06 27.67
N LYS A 545 12.30 -16.64 26.55
CA LYS A 545 11.86 -17.06 25.22
C LYS A 545 12.16 -18.55 24.99
N TYR A 546 13.31 -19.05 25.43
CA TYR A 546 13.60 -20.49 25.41
C TYR A 546 12.57 -21.30 26.20
N TYR A 547 12.23 -20.83 27.41
CA TYR A 547 11.17 -21.44 28.22
C TYR A 547 9.84 -21.51 27.46
N CYS A 548 9.44 -20.41 26.82
CA CYS A 548 8.21 -20.37 26.02
C CYS A 548 8.27 -21.34 24.83
N ILE A 549 9.41 -21.45 24.12
CA ILE A 549 9.60 -22.38 23.00
C ILE A 549 9.39 -23.82 23.48
N ILE A 550 10.02 -24.21 24.59
CA ILE A 550 9.91 -25.57 25.14
C ILE A 550 8.48 -25.89 25.60
N LYS A 551 7.76 -24.93 26.19
CA LYS A 551 6.36 -25.12 26.60
C LYS A 551 5.38 -25.20 25.43
N ASN A 552 5.64 -24.46 24.35
CA ASN A 552 4.70 -24.32 23.24
C ASN A 552 4.87 -25.37 22.13
N TYR A 553 6.08 -25.92 21.97
CA TYR A 553 6.38 -26.87 20.90
C TYR A 553 6.72 -28.26 21.44
N ASN A 554 6.36 -29.28 20.67
CA ASN A 554 6.80 -30.65 20.94
C ASN A 554 8.31 -30.80 20.67
N GLU A 555 8.91 -31.83 21.26
CA GLU A 555 10.35 -32.05 21.19
C GLU A 555 10.86 -32.25 19.75
N ASP A 556 10.09 -32.94 18.92
CA ASP A 556 10.47 -33.23 17.53
C ASP A 556 10.61 -31.95 16.69
N LEU A 557 9.76 -30.94 16.92
CA LEU A 557 9.85 -29.68 16.20
C LEU A 557 11.08 -28.86 16.62
N VAL A 558 11.42 -28.87 17.91
CA VAL A 558 12.60 -28.16 18.45
C VAL A 558 13.92 -28.82 18.04
N VAL A 559 13.94 -30.15 17.88
CA VAL A 559 15.18 -30.91 17.60
C VAL A 559 15.35 -31.18 16.10
N ASN A 560 14.32 -31.70 15.42
CA ASN A 560 14.44 -32.24 14.06
C ASN A 560 13.84 -31.32 12.99
N SER A 561 12.91 -30.43 13.35
CA SER A 561 12.19 -29.56 12.40
C SER A 561 12.36 -28.06 12.65
N ARG A 562 13.56 -27.62 13.06
CA ARG A 562 13.88 -26.21 13.37
C ARG A 562 13.56 -25.23 12.24
N TRP A 563 13.54 -25.68 10.99
CA TRP A 563 13.18 -24.85 9.83
C TRP A 563 11.74 -24.32 9.88
N MET A 564 10.86 -24.92 10.69
CA MET A 564 9.49 -24.44 10.93
C MET A 564 9.42 -23.30 11.94
N LEU A 565 10.49 -23.07 12.71
CA LEU A 565 10.58 -22.00 13.69
C LEU A 565 10.94 -20.67 13.02
N THR A 566 10.46 -19.58 13.63
CA THR A 566 10.84 -18.23 13.21
C THR A 566 12.36 -18.01 13.34
N ASP A 567 12.90 -17.05 12.59
CA ASP A 567 14.32 -16.69 12.69
C ASP A 567 14.72 -16.28 14.13
N GLU A 568 13.78 -15.65 14.85
CA GLU A 568 13.95 -15.27 16.26
C GLU A 568 14.06 -16.51 17.17
N GLU A 569 13.14 -17.47 17.04
CA GLU A 569 13.15 -18.68 17.86
C GLU A 569 14.38 -19.55 17.58
N ARG A 570 14.78 -19.66 16.31
CA ARG A 570 16.03 -20.34 15.94
C ARG A 570 17.25 -19.67 16.56
N PHE A 571 17.32 -18.34 16.50
CA PHE A 571 18.38 -17.58 17.14
C PHE A 571 18.44 -17.85 18.66
N VAL A 572 17.29 -17.88 19.34
CA VAL A 572 17.23 -18.19 20.78
C VAL A 572 17.71 -19.62 21.09
N LEU A 573 17.37 -20.60 20.25
CA LEU A 573 17.89 -21.97 20.40
C LEU A 573 19.41 -22.01 20.22
N GLU A 574 19.93 -21.39 19.16
CA GLU A 574 21.36 -21.37 18.84
C GLU A 574 22.20 -20.70 19.95
N ILE A 575 21.76 -19.53 20.43
CA ILE A 575 22.51 -18.84 21.50
C ILE A 575 22.43 -19.58 22.82
N LYS A 576 21.30 -20.23 23.12
CA LYS A 576 21.19 -21.08 24.31
C LYS A 576 22.16 -22.25 24.25
N GLU A 577 22.27 -22.93 23.09
CA GLU A 577 23.20 -24.06 22.91
C GLU A 577 24.65 -23.65 23.15
N VAL A 578 25.02 -22.44 22.71
CA VAL A 578 26.36 -21.89 22.98
C VAL A 578 26.54 -21.57 24.47
N LEU A 579 25.54 -21.00 25.14
CA LEU A 579 25.61 -20.65 26.56
C LEU A 579 25.81 -21.90 27.45
N GLU A 580 25.33 -23.08 27.06
CA GLU A 580 25.57 -24.32 27.81
C GLU A 580 27.06 -24.64 28.03
N ASP A 581 27.92 -24.19 27.11
CA ASP A 581 29.35 -24.45 27.16
C ASP A 581 30.10 -23.46 28.07
N LYS A 582 29.48 -22.37 28.53
CA LYS A 582 30.15 -21.28 29.28
C LYS A 582 30.98 -21.79 30.47
N TYR A 583 30.42 -22.71 31.26
CA TYR A 583 31.07 -23.29 32.44
C TYR A 583 31.55 -24.76 32.23
N LYS A 584 31.47 -25.26 30.99
CA LYS A 584 31.88 -26.63 30.61
C LYS A 584 33.13 -26.63 29.72
N ASP A 585 33.13 -25.81 28.66
CA ASP A 585 34.19 -25.66 27.68
C ASP A 585 34.22 -24.21 27.17
N ILE A 586 35.06 -23.40 27.82
CA ILE A 586 35.20 -21.97 27.50
C ILE A 586 35.67 -21.74 26.06
N VAL A 587 36.45 -22.65 25.47
CA VAL A 587 36.95 -22.53 24.10
C VAL A 587 35.82 -22.73 23.11
N LYS A 588 34.97 -23.75 23.35
CA LYS A 588 33.79 -24.03 22.53
C LYS A 588 32.76 -22.90 22.65
N TYR A 589 32.53 -22.38 23.85
CA TYR A 589 31.70 -21.18 24.09
C TYR A 589 32.18 -19.98 23.26
N ILE A 590 33.46 -19.63 23.32
CA ILE A 590 34.03 -18.49 22.59
C ILE A 590 33.87 -18.67 21.07
N ARG A 591 34.09 -19.88 20.55
CA ARG A 591 33.89 -20.17 19.12
C ARG A 591 32.42 -20.00 18.73
N GLY A 592 31.50 -20.59 19.50
CA GLY A 592 30.07 -20.49 19.24
C GLY A 592 29.54 -19.04 19.25
N ILE A 593 29.97 -18.21 20.20
CA ILE A 593 29.59 -16.79 20.26
C ILE A 593 30.07 -16.04 19.00
N LYS A 594 31.29 -16.33 18.52
CA LYS A 594 31.82 -15.74 17.28
C LYS A 594 31.05 -16.18 16.03
N ASP A 595 30.58 -17.42 15.99
CA ASP A 595 29.80 -17.94 14.87
C ASP A 595 28.42 -17.26 14.79
N ILE A 596 27.76 -17.06 15.94
CA ILE A 596 26.45 -16.38 16.03
C ILE A 596 26.53 -14.89 15.63
N LEU A 597 27.65 -14.20 15.90
CA LEU A 597 27.85 -12.79 15.53
C LEU A 597 27.66 -12.50 14.03
N ASN A 598 27.84 -13.51 13.17
CA ASN A 598 27.71 -13.37 11.71
C ASN A 598 26.27 -13.56 11.19
N ILE A 599 25.34 -14.03 12.04
CA ILE A 599 24.02 -14.48 11.64
C ILE A 599 22.95 -13.43 11.94
N GLN A 600 22.91 -12.88 13.16
CA GLN A 600 21.80 -12.02 13.61
C GLN A 600 22.22 -10.59 13.96
N LYS A 601 22.02 -9.66 13.03
CA LYS A 601 22.51 -8.27 13.13
C LYS A 601 21.88 -7.46 14.26
N SER A 602 20.61 -7.73 14.58
CA SER A 602 19.84 -6.95 15.56
C SER A 602 20.35 -7.09 17.00
N TYR A 603 21.11 -8.15 17.32
CA TYR A 603 21.61 -8.41 18.68
C TYR A 603 23.13 -8.33 18.81
N ILE A 604 23.86 -7.89 17.77
CA ILE A 604 25.33 -7.84 17.77
C ILE A 604 25.89 -7.08 18.98
N GLY A 605 25.25 -5.98 19.37
CA GLY A 605 25.66 -5.19 20.54
C GLY A 605 25.67 -6.02 21.83
N TYR A 606 24.61 -6.79 22.05
CA TYR A 606 24.46 -7.64 23.24
C TYR A 606 25.38 -8.86 23.21
N ILE A 607 25.54 -9.49 22.04
CA ILE A 607 26.43 -10.65 21.88
C ILE A 607 27.90 -10.25 22.16
N LYS A 608 28.31 -9.02 21.81
CA LYS A 608 29.65 -8.50 22.15
C LYS A 608 29.84 -8.33 23.66
N ILE A 609 28.80 -7.97 24.42
CA ILE A 609 28.91 -7.84 25.88
C ILE A 609 29.30 -9.20 26.49
N LEU A 610 28.70 -10.29 26.00
CA LEU A 610 29.03 -11.66 26.43
C LEU A 610 30.48 -12.07 26.19
N THR A 611 31.23 -11.34 25.35
CA THR A 611 32.65 -11.58 25.09
C THR A 611 33.60 -10.78 25.98
N ASN A 612 33.15 -9.79 26.75
CA ASN A 612 34.04 -8.93 27.54
C ASN A 612 34.23 -9.43 29.00
N ASN A 613 33.33 -10.27 29.53
CA ASN A 613 33.35 -10.76 30.91
C ASN A 613 34.07 -12.12 31.07
N MET A 614 35.31 -12.28 30.58
CA MET A 614 35.97 -13.59 30.41
C MET A 614 36.97 -14.02 31.51
N GLU A 615 36.91 -13.50 32.73
CA GLU A 615 37.92 -13.79 33.77
C GLU A 615 37.50 -14.84 34.82
N GLU A 616 37.02 -16.04 34.45
CA GLU A 616 36.78 -17.07 35.47
C GLU A 616 37.24 -18.48 35.06
N THR A 617 38.32 -18.94 35.70
CA THR A 617 38.82 -20.31 35.60
C THR A 617 37.99 -21.26 36.47
N VAL A 618 37.36 -22.26 35.85
CA VAL A 618 36.64 -23.33 36.56
C VAL A 618 37.64 -24.36 37.08
N ASN A 619 37.60 -24.67 38.36
CA ASN A 619 38.45 -25.72 38.95
C ASN A 619 37.82 -27.11 38.71
N ASN A 620 38.31 -27.81 37.68
CA ASN A 620 37.78 -29.11 37.27
C ASN A 620 38.01 -30.23 38.29
N ASP A 621 39.00 -30.11 39.18
CA ASP A 621 39.29 -31.13 40.21
C ASP A 621 38.20 -31.18 41.29
N ILE A 622 37.49 -30.06 41.51
CA ILE A 622 36.41 -29.93 42.49
C ILE A 622 35.10 -30.54 41.99
N LYS A 623 34.85 -30.56 40.66
CA LYS A 623 33.63 -31.14 40.07
C LYS A 623 33.45 -32.62 40.41
N ALA A 624 34.53 -33.37 40.62
CA ALA A 624 34.47 -34.78 41.01
C ALA A 624 33.87 -35.01 42.40
N LEU A 625 33.82 -33.99 43.26
CA LEU A 625 33.28 -34.06 44.62
C LEU A 625 31.79 -33.69 44.71
N ILE A 626 31.23 -33.08 43.64
CA ILE A 626 29.85 -32.59 43.58
C ILE A 626 28.80 -33.67 43.92
N PRO A 627 28.87 -34.93 43.42
CA PRO A 627 27.86 -35.94 43.73
C PRO A 627 27.73 -36.24 45.22
N LYS A 628 28.86 -36.31 45.94
CA LYS A 628 28.88 -36.51 47.40
C LYS A 628 28.34 -35.30 48.15
N LEU A 629 28.64 -34.10 47.65
CA LEU A 629 28.10 -32.85 48.21
C LEU A 629 26.57 -32.82 48.09
N ILE A 630 26.02 -33.22 46.94
CA ILE A 630 24.57 -33.31 46.70
C ILE A 630 23.90 -34.28 47.67
N GLU A 631 24.48 -35.46 47.92
CA GLU A 631 23.95 -36.42 48.90
C GLU A 631 23.90 -35.82 50.31
N SER A 632 24.96 -35.11 50.72
CA SER A 632 25.02 -34.39 52.00
C SER A 632 23.95 -33.31 52.10
N ILE A 633 23.78 -32.50 51.06
CA ILE A 633 22.76 -31.45 50.99
C ILE A 633 21.35 -32.04 51.08
N LYS A 634 21.06 -33.13 50.35
CA LYS A 634 19.77 -33.82 50.42
C LYS A 634 19.49 -34.35 51.83
N ALA A 635 20.52 -34.88 52.52
CA ALA A 635 20.39 -35.30 53.91
C ALA A 635 20.04 -34.13 54.84
N LEU A 636 20.71 -32.98 54.68
CA LEU A 636 20.40 -31.76 55.44
C LEU A 636 18.96 -31.29 55.22
N ILE A 637 18.49 -31.26 53.97
CA ILE A 637 17.11 -30.91 53.61
C ILE A 637 16.11 -31.87 54.26
N ASN A 638 16.37 -33.18 54.21
CA ASN A 638 15.51 -34.19 54.85
C ASN A 638 15.46 -34.05 56.38
N THR A 639 16.50 -33.48 57.00
CA THR A 639 16.54 -33.16 58.44
C THR A 639 16.07 -31.74 58.75
N GLU A 640 15.41 -31.06 57.81
CA GLU A 640 14.88 -29.69 57.93
C GLU A 640 15.94 -28.59 58.22
N LYS A 641 17.22 -28.88 57.94
CA LYS A 641 18.34 -27.94 58.10
C LYS A 641 18.55 -27.08 56.86
N TYR A 642 17.51 -26.36 56.46
CA TYR A 642 17.45 -25.66 55.17
C TYR A 642 18.53 -24.59 54.98
N GLN A 643 18.86 -23.81 56.02
CA GLN A 643 19.90 -22.78 55.93
C GLN A 643 21.30 -23.38 55.80
N GLU A 644 21.59 -24.47 56.53
CA GLU A 644 22.87 -25.19 56.40
C GLU A 644 22.99 -25.79 54.98
N ALA A 645 21.90 -26.34 54.44
CA ALA A 645 21.85 -26.84 53.07
C ALA A 645 22.11 -25.71 52.05
N TYR A 646 21.47 -24.55 52.21
CA TYR A 646 21.66 -23.38 51.35
C TYR A 646 23.11 -22.87 51.36
N ASN A 647 23.70 -22.69 52.55
CA ASN A 647 25.09 -22.23 52.69
C ASN A 647 26.06 -23.22 52.02
N THR A 648 25.82 -24.53 52.20
CA THR A 648 26.62 -25.60 51.56
C THR A 648 26.54 -25.53 50.03
N ILE A 649 25.36 -25.21 49.48
CA ILE A 649 25.17 -25.03 48.04
C ILE A 649 25.94 -23.80 47.55
N GLU A 650 25.86 -22.66 48.24
CA GLU A 650 26.59 -21.43 47.86
C GLU A 650 28.10 -21.64 47.87
N GLU A 651 28.65 -22.34 48.88
CA GLU A 651 30.07 -22.70 48.93
C GLU A 651 30.47 -23.58 47.74
N GLY A 652 29.65 -24.58 47.40
CA GLY A 652 29.88 -25.43 46.24
C GLY A 652 29.88 -24.64 44.92
N LEU A 653 28.86 -23.79 44.72
CA LEU A 653 28.71 -22.96 43.53
C LEU A 653 29.80 -21.88 43.43
N ALA A 654 30.32 -21.35 44.53
CA ALA A 654 31.46 -20.43 44.51
C ALA A 654 32.72 -21.05 43.88
N LEU A 655 32.88 -22.37 44.00
CA LEU A 655 34.03 -23.11 43.49
C LEU A 655 33.86 -23.57 42.04
N VAL A 656 32.66 -24.05 41.66
CA VAL A 656 32.41 -24.60 40.31
C VAL A 656 31.68 -23.64 39.36
N LYS A 657 31.22 -22.50 39.88
CA LYS A 657 30.42 -21.45 39.22
C LYS A 657 29.03 -21.88 38.78
N PHE A 658 28.88 -23.07 38.24
CA PHE A 658 27.60 -23.65 37.87
C PHE A 658 27.62 -25.18 37.96
N ASP A 659 26.62 -25.75 38.62
CA ASP A 659 26.24 -27.16 38.52
C ASP A 659 24.72 -27.26 38.48
N PHE A 660 24.18 -28.06 37.55
CA PHE A 660 22.74 -28.11 37.32
C PHE A 660 21.98 -28.61 38.54
N ASP A 661 22.45 -29.68 39.18
CA ASP A 661 21.72 -30.33 40.27
C ASP A 661 21.80 -29.47 41.55
N LEU A 662 22.95 -28.83 41.82
CA LEU A 662 23.07 -27.82 42.89
C LEU A 662 22.17 -26.61 42.66
N MET A 663 22.10 -26.09 41.44
CA MET A 663 21.24 -24.94 41.11
C MET A 663 19.76 -25.27 41.27
N VAL A 664 19.30 -26.47 40.87
CA VAL A 664 17.91 -26.90 41.09
C VAL A 664 17.59 -27.00 42.59
N LEU A 665 18.52 -27.50 43.41
CA LEU A 665 18.35 -27.51 44.87
C LEU A 665 18.30 -26.08 45.45
N LYS A 666 19.17 -25.17 44.97
CA LYS A 666 19.14 -23.74 45.33
C LYS A 666 17.78 -23.12 45.00
N TYR A 667 17.30 -23.32 43.77
CA TYR A 667 16.01 -22.80 43.31
C TYR A 667 14.86 -23.23 44.22
N ASN A 668 14.78 -24.52 44.55
CA ASN A 668 13.72 -25.04 45.43
C ASN A 668 13.79 -24.46 46.85
N LEU A 669 14.99 -24.29 47.41
CA LEU A 669 15.17 -23.65 48.72
C LEU A 669 14.81 -22.15 48.69
N LEU A 670 15.16 -21.43 47.63
CA LEU A 670 14.79 -20.02 47.47
C LEU A 670 13.27 -19.84 47.40
N LEU A 671 12.56 -20.71 46.68
CA LEU A 671 11.09 -20.73 46.69
C LEU A 671 10.55 -21.01 48.10
N GLN A 672 11.15 -21.96 48.82
CA GLN A 672 10.74 -22.29 50.19
C GLN A 672 10.96 -21.11 51.16
N PHE A 673 11.98 -20.28 50.93
CA PHE A 673 12.26 -19.07 51.70
C PHE A 673 11.43 -17.85 51.26
N ASN A 674 10.61 -17.97 50.21
CA ASN A 674 9.90 -16.86 49.56
C ASN A 674 10.82 -15.78 48.98
N TYR A 675 12.00 -16.18 48.50
CA TYR A 675 12.96 -15.34 47.79
C TYR A 675 12.73 -15.44 46.28
N ASP A 676 11.62 -14.85 45.82
CA ASP A 676 11.13 -14.97 44.45
C ASP A 676 12.08 -14.38 43.39
N GLU A 677 12.75 -13.27 43.71
CA GLU A 677 13.65 -12.59 42.79
C GLU A 677 14.91 -13.43 42.55
N GLU A 678 15.53 -13.88 43.64
CA GLU A 678 16.70 -14.75 43.63
C GLU A 678 16.37 -16.10 43.01
N ALA A 679 15.18 -16.66 43.30
CA ALA A 679 14.69 -17.88 42.65
C ALA A 679 14.54 -17.67 41.14
N GLY A 680 14.06 -16.51 40.72
CA GLY A 680 13.95 -16.13 39.31
C GLY A 680 15.29 -16.06 38.59
N ILE A 681 16.28 -15.42 39.21
CA ILE A 681 17.66 -15.35 38.71
C ILE A 681 18.27 -16.75 38.63
N CYS A 682 18.05 -17.57 39.67
CA CYS A 682 18.51 -18.96 39.70
C CYS A 682 17.89 -19.79 38.57
N LEU A 683 16.58 -19.68 38.33
CA LEU A 683 15.88 -20.36 37.24
C LEU A 683 16.39 -19.93 35.87
N ARG A 684 16.62 -18.63 35.66
CA ARG A 684 17.24 -18.11 34.43
C ARG A 684 18.58 -18.80 34.18
N ASP A 685 19.46 -18.83 35.17
CA ASP A 685 20.80 -19.41 35.01
C ASP A 685 20.73 -20.93 34.80
N ILE A 686 19.80 -21.64 35.43
CA ILE A 686 19.50 -23.05 35.14
C ILE A 686 19.15 -23.23 33.66
N ILE A 687 18.26 -22.39 33.12
CA ILE A 687 17.81 -22.48 31.72
C ILE A 687 18.93 -22.16 30.73
N LEU A 688 19.77 -21.16 31.03
CA LEU A 688 20.82 -20.73 30.11
C LEU A 688 22.00 -21.71 30.07
N TYR A 689 22.44 -22.20 31.23
CA TYR A 689 23.70 -22.95 31.36
C TYR A 689 23.52 -24.47 31.54
N GLY A 690 22.29 -24.91 31.84
CA GLY A 690 21.96 -26.33 31.98
C GLY A 690 21.96 -27.10 30.67
N ASP A 691 22.08 -28.42 30.77
CA ASP A 691 21.93 -29.33 29.63
C ASP A 691 20.49 -29.30 29.08
N GLY A 692 20.35 -29.19 27.75
CA GLY A 692 19.06 -29.10 27.08
C GLY A 692 18.06 -30.21 27.43
N LYS A 693 18.49 -31.45 27.69
CA LYS A 693 17.55 -32.52 28.08
C LYS A 693 17.04 -32.33 29.50
N LYS A 694 17.94 -32.08 30.45
CA LYS A 694 17.58 -31.87 31.86
C LYS A 694 16.69 -30.64 32.05
N ILE A 695 16.97 -29.55 31.32
CA ILE A 695 16.14 -28.33 31.38
C ILE A 695 14.74 -28.59 30.85
N LYS A 696 14.59 -29.29 29.72
CA LYS A 696 13.25 -29.61 29.19
C LYS A 696 12.42 -30.35 30.23
N GLU A 697 13.00 -31.37 30.85
CA GLU A 697 12.33 -32.17 31.88
C GLU A 697 11.93 -31.31 33.09
N LEU A 698 12.83 -30.42 33.54
CA LEU A 698 12.52 -29.43 34.58
C LEU A 698 11.36 -28.50 34.16
N ILE A 699 11.40 -27.94 32.95
CA ILE A 699 10.37 -27.04 32.43
C ILE A 699 9.03 -27.76 32.28
N TYR A 700 9.00 -29.04 31.92
CA TYR A 700 7.75 -29.81 31.87
C TYR A 700 7.14 -30.03 33.26
N ASN A 701 7.98 -30.17 34.28
CA ASN A 701 7.55 -30.38 35.67
C ASN A 701 7.14 -29.08 36.40
N LEU A 702 7.66 -27.93 35.97
CA LEU A 702 7.26 -26.58 36.41
C LEU A 702 5.99 -26.13 35.68
#